data_AF-A0A354ICZ9-F1
#
_entry.id   AF-A0A354ICZ9-F1
#
_cell.length_a   1.000
_cell.length_b   1.000
_cell.length_c   1.000
_cell.angle_alpha   90.00
_cell.angle_beta   90.00
_cell.angle_gamma   90.00
#
_symmetry.space_group_name_H-M   'P 1'
#
loop_
_entity.id
_entity.type
_entity.pdbx_description
1 polymer ?
#
loop_
_entity_poly.entity_id
_entity_poly.type
_entity_poly.pdbx_seq_one_letter_code
_entity_poly.pdbx_strand_id
1 'polypeptide(L)'
;SCMDWEKKESKDATFTIVGIIEQVVISNAAPYLQREHHNITEAEEDVCYPFAYIYSEDAKTIYKNKFEKILLADVVNTDDFDDQDMRRILTREYTDRDFLFDSSKINNRSLTAQLLLGDADGESWGYHVAQDRLGTDSVKPDFYTAVLIPVFFALVILATFCSLYNAISMTFSERIRQNGMFRCLGMERFRCQCHLLLEMGVLFVPGILGGYGAGFLIYLLVQQVQKNVFGIQVMGANDVSEYFRPCLEAVTVNPYTFPLAAICIALVPAMVIPALRSGRVSPVAACAVRNRLQKKQRRFQALLYLNLFVIIVAAVFGYCYFRADNDSKTYNYQTQLSSTGVSKWDYYMEQNKNSTMMAWGDETMHNTGISQKDLELIRKDPAVSRTEAVIINASTKVSIEDSPENMETMGILEGADTTIIPYPLYSQEERDIYDLRIEREMKYRGYKKNEKLYQVPSIGVEYKAWDKLKKYVTEGSIHPEKIKEGTEVILAVTDPESCTYHAGDKLPLNDDIYPDIIDQSEEYRLGKDLDFVEPTYGAEGNNWAQYCFAKRKKLEVTVGAVMVIDNQMDQQKYFFSYYNTFPWNIIVSDETFANWGLPDNRYSKLWVSCKKGGDTAEFEHLWYKTLLHGQLMENRVAQDIKDQIEATNQSGMTLFFSMLFMVAAISIIGTINAFSMGSRLERKRFALLRSMGETKTRLFLKKFLLTFCFFLFSGCLSVLPVYAFGKLALYAARLVENSYKEGKPLPYTHWASEIPKYCDFSQYHPIVVAAIVSLTAFLFVILVIGLCMKRELSCSIADGIREEE
;
A
#
# COMPACT_ATOMS: atom_id res chain seq x y z
N SER A 1 22.08 34.21 9.45
CA SER A 1 22.07 33.53 10.78
C SER A 1 20.64 33.49 11.34
N CYS A 2 20.35 32.62 12.31
CA CYS A 2 18.97 32.16 12.59
C CYS A 2 18.13 33.03 13.55
N MET A 3 18.32 34.35 13.56
CA MET A 3 17.64 35.30 14.48
C MET A 3 16.39 35.96 13.89
N ASP A 4 15.95 35.57 12.69
CA ASP A 4 14.97 36.32 11.89
C ASP A 4 13.69 35.55 11.50
N TRP A 5 13.51 34.34 12.02
CA TRP A 5 12.39 33.45 11.67
C TRP A 5 11.02 33.93 12.21
N GLU A 6 10.99 34.91 13.13
CA GLU A 6 9.75 35.50 13.65
C GLU A 6 9.04 36.46 12.67
N LYS A 7 9.67 36.81 11.53
CA LYS A 7 9.07 37.67 10.50
C LYS A 7 7.88 36.98 9.84
N LYS A 8 6.66 37.48 10.15
CA LYS A 8 5.33 36.95 9.80
C LYS A 8 5.07 36.61 8.31
N GLU A 9 5.92 37.05 7.40
CA GLU A 9 5.72 36.92 5.94
C GLU A 9 6.14 35.55 5.38
N SER A 10 6.86 34.72 6.16
CA SER A 10 7.35 33.40 5.73
C SER A 10 6.31 32.27 5.75
N LYS A 11 5.09 32.51 6.26
CA LYS A 11 4.10 31.45 6.53
C LYS A 11 3.35 30.89 5.30
N ASP A 12 3.42 31.58 4.16
CA ASP A 12 2.67 31.21 2.94
C ASP A 12 3.54 30.52 1.86
N ALA A 13 4.76 30.11 2.19
CA ALA A 13 5.68 29.46 1.24
C ALA A 13 5.36 27.97 1.03
N THR A 14 4.85 27.60 -0.16
CA THR A 14 4.69 26.20 -0.58
C THR A 14 5.92 25.66 -1.30
N PHE A 15 6.41 24.49 -0.89
CA PHE A 15 7.55 23.80 -1.49
C PHE A 15 7.10 22.57 -2.29
N THR A 16 7.87 22.19 -3.33
CA THR A 16 7.67 20.98 -4.14
C THR A 16 8.92 20.11 -4.07
N ILE A 17 8.76 18.82 -3.76
CA ILE A 17 9.87 17.86 -3.71
C ILE A 17 10.19 17.38 -5.14
N VAL A 18 11.44 17.55 -5.56
CA VAL A 18 11.90 17.27 -6.94
C VAL A 18 13.03 16.22 -6.96
N GLY A 19 12.76 15.06 -6.36
CA GLY A 19 13.56 13.84 -6.52
C GLY A 19 14.92 13.77 -5.80
N ILE A 20 15.54 12.60 -5.96
CA ILE A 20 16.92 12.23 -5.63
C ILE A 20 17.30 11.22 -6.73
N ILE A 21 18.28 11.49 -7.62
CA ILE A 21 18.86 10.46 -8.52
C ILE A 21 20.25 10.83 -9.10
N GLU A 22 20.94 9.77 -9.53
CA GLU A 22 22.37 9.50 -9.43
C GLU A 22 23.41 9.71 -10.57
N GLN A 23 24.43 10.62 -10.51
CA GLN A 23 25.72 10.47 -11.27
C GLN A 23 27.02 11.23 -10.79
N VAL A 24 28.12 10.51 -10.44
CA VAL A 24 29.55 10.91 -10.22
C VAL A 24 30.45 10.29 -11.33
N VAL A 25 31.70 10.76 -11.53
CA VAL A 25 32.66 10.29 -12.56
C VAL A 25 34.09 10.00 -12.00
N ILE A 26 34.82 9.10 -12.66
CA ILE A 26 36.14 8.49 -12.33
C ILE A 26 37.33 9.44 -12.61
N SER A 27 38.37 9.40 -11.74
CA SER A 27 39.78 9.27 -12.20
C SER A 27 40.78 8.88 -11.09
N ASN A 28 41.30 7.66 -11.16
CA ASN A 28 42.68 7.24 -10.84
C ASN A 28 43.38 7.74 -9.54
N ALA A 29 43.42 6.91 -8.46
CA ALA A 29 44.66 6.18 -8.07
C ALA A 29 44.67 5.43 -6.70
N ALA A 30 43.68 4.56 -6.40
CA ALA A 30 43.83 3.31 -5.61
C ALA A 30 44.20 3.34 -4.08
N PRO A 31 43.94 2.27 -3.28
CA PRO A 31 42.77 1.36 -3.27
C PRO A 31 42.33 0.84 -1.86
N TYR A 32 41.04 0.91 -1.47
CA TYR A 32 40.46 0.14 -0.33
C TYR A 32 39.00 -0.32 -0.58
N LEU A 33 38.51 -1.30 0.20
CA LEU A 33 37.22 -2.02 0.03
C LEU A 33 36.00 -1.16 0.44
N GLN A 34 34.78 -1.25 -0.13
CA GLN A 34 33.96 -2.33 -0.73
C GLN A 34 33.05 -3.13 0.24
N ARG A 35 31.75 -3.15 -0.06
CA ARG A 35 30.83 -4.28 0.21
C ARG A 35 30.59 -4.99 -1.13
N GLU A 36 30.60 -6.31 -1.12
CA GLU A 36 30.65 -7.16 -2.32
C GLU A 36 29.27 -7.66 -2.78
N HIS A 37 29.07 -8.32 -3.93
CA HIS A 37 30.00 -8.89 -4.93
C HIS A 37 29.50 -8.67 -6.37
N HIS A 38 30.40 -8.52 -7.34
CA HIS A 38 30.82 -9.60 -8.28
C HIS A 38 31.93 -9.09 -9.22
N ASN A 39 32.65 -10.01 -9.88
CA ASN A 39 33.87 -9.68 -10.63
C ASN A 39 33.60 -8.93 -11.94
N ILE A 40 34.12 -7.70 -12.05
CA ILE A 40 34.45 -7.06 -13.35
C ILE A 40 35.96 -6.82 -13.36
N THR A 41 36.64 -7.34 -14.39
CA THR A 41 38.10 -7.34 -14.48
C THR A 41 38.64 -6.10 -15.22
N GLU A 42 39.19 -5.13 -14.49
CA GLU A 42 40.18 -4.09 -14.88
C GLU A 42 40.07 -3.35 -16.24
N ALA A 43 38.98 -3.46 -17.00
CA ALA A 43 38.99 -3.12 -18.44
C ALA A 43 37.85 -2.22 -18.96
N GLU A 44 36.95 -1.71 -18.11
CA GLU A 44 35.81 -0.87 -18.55
C GLU A 44 35.71 0.44 -17.75
N GLU A 45 35.55 1.56 -18.47
CA GLU A 45 35.52 2.94 -17.95
C GLU A 45 34.09 3.53 -18.03
N ASP A 46 33.24 3.46 -16.99
CA ASP A 46 32.01 4.28 -16.88
C ASP A 46 31.40 4.34 -15.44
N VAL A 47 30.51 5.31 -15.11
CA VAL A 47 30.40 5.83 -13.71
C VAL A 47 29.08 6.53 -13.25
N CYS A 48 28.75 6.48 -11.92
CA CYS A 48 27.74 7.29 -11.14
C CYS A 48 28.21 7.52 -9.63
N TYR A 49 27.62 8.20 -8.58
CA TYR A 49 26.27 8.65 -8.05
C TYR A 49 26.27 9.87 -6.98
N PRO A 50 25.50 11.02 -7.06
CA PRO A 50 25.02 11.85 -5.89
C PRO A 50 23.66 12.69 -6.01
N PHE A 51 23.31 13.56 -5.03
CA PHE A 51 21.97 13.71 -4.35
C PHE A 51 20.96 14.89 -4.68
N ALA A 52 20.32 15.51 -3.64
CA ALA A 52 19.13 16.42 -3.67
C ALA A 52 19.23 17.72 -2.77
N TYR A 53 18.15 18.53 -2.61
CA TYR A 53 18.22 20.02 -2.40
C TYR A 53 17.37 20.70 -1.28
N ILE A 54 17.91 21.76 -0.63
CA ILE A 54 17.23 22.83 0.20
C ILE A 54 17.93 24.21 -0.01
N TYR A 55 17.37 25.37 0.40
CA TYR A 55 17.84 26.76 0.10
C TYR A 55 17.94 27.72 1.33
N SER A 56 18.70 28.84 1.21
CA SER A 56 18.88 29.92 2.21
C SER A 56 19.03 31.32 1.57
N GLU A 57 18.58 32.40 2.24
CA GLU A 57 18.64 33.79 1.73
C GLU A 57 20.06 34.34 1.52
N ASP A 58 21.05 33.94 2.32
CA ASP A 58 22.40 34.57 2.29
C ASP A 58 23.06 34.47 0.88
N ALA A 59 22.74 33.43 0.09
CA ALA A 59 23.20 33.23 -1.28
C ALA A 59 22.65 34.27 -2.29
N LYS A 60 21.46 34.83 -2.02
CA LYS A 60 20.75 35.82 -2.85
C LYS A 60 21.54 37.12 -3.00
N THR A 61 22.33 37.46 -1.99
CA THR A 61 23.19 38.65 -1.91
C THR A 61 24.38 38.60 -2.87
N ILE A 62 24.87 37.41 -3.22
CA ILE A 62 26.14 37.21 -3.92
C ILE A 62 25.95 37.22 -5.45
N TYR A 63 24.94 36.52 -5.97
CA TYR A 63 24.82 36.19 -7.41
C TYR A 63 23.75 36.98 -8.20
N LYS A 64 23.40 38.20 -7.75
CA LYS A 64 22.42 39.16 -8.30
C LYS A 64 21.75 38.82 -9.66
N ASN A 65 20.45 38.58 -9.61
CA ASN A 65 19.47 38.73 -10.70
C ASN A 65 19.68 37.92 -12.00
N LYS A 66 20.58 36.93 -12.07
CA LYS A 66 20.80 36.11 -13.29
C LYS A 66 21.00 34.60 -13.10
N PHE A 67 20.65 34.04 -11.94
CA PHE A 67 20.53 32.59 -11.73
C PHE A 67 19.30 32.28 -10.88
N GLU A 68 18.59 31.19 -11.20
CA GLU A 68 17.34 30.78 -10.52
C GLU A 68 17.48 29.56 -9.59
N LYS A 69 18.56 28.76 -9.72
CA LYS A 69 18.82 27.52 -8.96
C LYS A 69 20.33 27.26 -8.87
N ILE A 70 20.80 26.59 -7.80
CA ILE A 70 21.80 25.49 -7.81
C ILE A 70 22.12 25.01 -6.37
N LEU A 71 22.61 23.76 -6.33
CA LEU A 71 23.15 22.92 -5.24
C LEU A 71 24.13 23.63 -4.27
N LEU A 72 24.38 22.99 -3.12
CA LEU A 72 25.68 23.05 -2.45
C LEU A 72 26.19 21.63 -2.15
N ALA A 73 27.20 21.21 -2.90
CA ALA A 73 28.08 20.08 -2.60
C ALA A 73 29.41 20.36 -3.30
N ASP A 74 30.32 21.05 -2.62
CA ASP A 74 31.70 21.28 -3.07
C ASP A 74 32.63 20.57 -2.09
N VAL A 75 32.81 19.27 -2.31
CA VAL A 75 33.81 18.45 -1.61
C VAL A 75 34.92 18.17 -2.61
N VAL A 76 35.93 19.03 -2.62
CA VAL A 76 37.12 18.86 -3.44
C VAL A 76 37.95 17.69 -2.89
N ASN A 77 37.75 16.52 -3.49
CA ASN A 77 38.79 15.53 -3.74
C ASN A 77 39.63 15.10 -2.51
N THR A 78 38.98 14.47 -1.54
CA THR A 78 39.63 13.71 -0.45
C THR A 78 38.88 12.39 -0.21
N ASP A 79 39.56 11.26 -0.42
CA ASP A 79 38.94 9.97 -0.74
C ASP A 79 38.43 9.11 0.44
N ASP A 80 38.24 9.68 1.64
CA ASP A 80 37.77 8.97 2.84
C ASP A 80 36.49 9.61 3.43
N PHE A 81 35.31 9.08 3.07
CA PHE A 81 34.03 9.37 3.74
C PHE A 81 33.04 8.21 3.57
N ASP A 82 32.71 7.52 4.68
CA ASP A 82 31.73 6.42 4.74
C ASP A 82 30.36 6.91 5.26
N ASP A 83 29.28 6.21 4.91
CA ASP A 83 27.90 6.49 5.34
C ASP A 83 27.76 6.46 6.88
N GLN A 84 28.61 5.71 7.58
CA GLN A 84 28.67 5.76 9.03
C GLN A 84 29.04 7.15 9.56
N ASP A 85 30.00 7.84 8.95
CA ASP A 85 30.37 9.20 9.38
C ASP A 85 29.32 10.24 8.94
N MET A 86 28.56 10.00 7.87
CA MET A 86 27.37 10.80 7.54
C MET A 86 26.30 10.67 8.65
N ARG A 87 26.01 9.45 9.12
CA ARG A 87 25.14 9.18 10.28
C ARG A 87 25.70 9.76 11.57
N ARG A 88 27.02 9.79 11.74
CA ARG A 88 27.74 10.34 12.90
C ARG A 88 27.74 11.86 12.94
N ILE A 89 27.83 12.53 11.79
CA ILE A 89 27.70 13.99 11.67
C ILE A 89 26.24 14.41 11.89
N LEU A 90 25.28 13.71 11.28
CA LEU A 90 23.84 13.94 11.51
C LEU A 90 23.45 13.75 12.99
N THR A 91 24.10 12.87 13.74
CA THR A 91 23.84 12.68 15.19
C THR A 91 24.68 13.57 16.11
N ARG A 92 25.68 14.31 15.58
CA ARG A 92 26.66 15.08 16.38
C ARG A 92 26.64 16.59 16.13
N GLU A 93 26.17 17.04 14.98
CA GLU A 93 26.03 18.48 14.65
C GLU A 93 24.57 18.96 14.57
N TYR A 94 23.60 18.08 14.29
CA TYR A 94 22.18 18.44 14.20
C TYR A 94 21.39 18.23 15.52
N THR A 95 22.07 17.87 16.60
CA THR A 95 21.50 17.68 17.95
C THR A 95 20.87 18.94 18.57
N ASP A 96 21.07 20.11 17.95
CA ASP A 96 20.60 21.44 18.41
C ASP A 96 19.40 22.01 17.59
N ARG A 97 18.78 21.26 16.66
CA ARG A 97 17.67 21.79 15.82
C ARG A 97 16.53 20.83 15.52
N ASP A 98 15.31 21.36 15.58
CA ASP A 98 14.07 20.67 15.21
C ASP A 98 14.02 20.35 13.70
N PHE A 99 14.05 19.07 13.34
CA PHE A 99 13.56 18.61 12.03
C PHE A 99 13.00 17.18 12.13
N LEU A 100 11.69 17.04 11.93
CA LEU A 100 10.99 15.75 11.89
C LEU A 100 10.69 15.36 10.44
N PHE A 101 11.06 14.14 10.06
CA PHE A 101 10.80 13.57 8.74
C PHE A 101 9.39 12.96 8.70
N ASP A 102 8.48 13.60 7.94
CA ASP A 102 7.09 13.18 7.82
C ASP A 102 6.85 12.31 6.58
N SER A 103 6.75 11.00 6.80
CA SER A 103 6.48 9.98 5.76
C SER A 103 5.01 9.91 5.33
N SER A 104 4.06 10.50 6.07
CA SER A 104 2.61 10.36 5.83
C SER A 104 2.14 10.98 4.50
N LYS A 105 2.94 11.91 3.94
CA LYS A 105 2.59 12.70 2.75
C LYS A 105 2.81 11.96 1.41
N ILE A 106 3.31 10.73 1.42
CA ILE A 106 3.60 9.95 0.21
C ILE A 106 2.45 8.97 -0.09
N ASN A 107 1.35 9.49 -0.63
CA ASN A 107 0.20 8.66 -1.03
C ASN A 107 0.52 7.81 -2.28
N ASN A 108 0.86 6.55 -2.03
CA ASN A 108 1.01 5.44 -2.98
C ASN A 108 1.82 5.74 -4.25
N ARG A 109 3.10 6.08 -4.05
CA ARG A 109 4.13 6.20 -5.08
C ARG A 109 5.12 5.01 -5.03
N SER A 110 4.74 3.87 -4.43
CA SER A 110 5.67 2.81 -4.00
C SER A 110 6.55 2.27 -5.13
N LEU A 111 5.97 1.92 -6.28
CA LEU A 111 6.74 1.45 -7.44
C LEU A 111 7.65 2.54 -8.02
N THR A 112 7.20 3.79 -8.04
CA THR A 112 8.02 4.95 -8.44
C THR A 112 9.15 5.23 -7.45
N ALA A 113 8.96 4.91 -6.17
CA ALA A 113 9.99 4.98 -5.15
C ALA A 113 10.98 3.80 -5.26
N GLN A 114 10.52 2.59 -5.59
CA GLN A 114 11.39 1.43 -5.84
C GLN A 114 12.28 1.62 -7.08
N LEU A 115 11.75 2.28 -8.13
CA LEU A 115 12.53 2.71 -9.30
C LEU A 115 13.43 3.94 -9.06
N LEU A 116 13.36 4.56 -7.88
CA LEU A 116 14.18 5.69 -7.45
C LEU A 116 15.25 5.29 -6.42
N LEU A 117 14.90 4.39 -5.50
CA LEU A 117 15.74 3.89 -4.41
C LEU A 117 16.51 2.63 -4.79
N GLY A 118 16.08 1.94 -5.85
CA GLY A 118 16.71 0.73 -6.38
C GLY A 118 16.44 -0.52 -5.55
N ASP A 119 15.23 -1.09 -5.66
CA ASP A 119 14.94 -2.44 -5.15
C ASP A 119 13.90 -3.18 -6.01
N ALA A 120 14.20 -4.45 -6.33
CA ALA A 120 13.34 -5.44 -6.99
C ALA A 120 13.99 -6.84 -7.02
N ASP A 121 15.29 -6.90 -7.36
CA ASP A 121 16.18 -8.07 -7.37
C ASP A 121 17.59 -7.62 -6.95
N GLY A 122 18.39 -8.49 -6.34
CA GLY A 122 19.57 -8.13 -5.53
C GLY A 122 20.84 -7.64 -6.26
N GLU A 123 20.76 -7.21 -7.53
CA GLU A 123 21.93 -6.83 -8.33
C GLU A 123 21.71 -5.54 -9.16
N SER A 124 22.64 -4.59 -9.03
CA SER A 124 22.85 -3.39 -9.89
C SER A 124 21.74 -2.32 -9.92
N TRP A 125 22.03 -1.14 -9.34
CA TRP A 125 21.06 -0.06 -9.12
C TRP A 125 21.58 1.34 -9.47
N GLY A 126 20.77 2.14 -10.19
CA GLY A 126 21.10 3.53 -10.54
C GLY A 126 20.27 4.14 -11.67
N TYR A 127 20.32 5.48 -11.82
CA TYR A 127 19.56 6.24 -12.84
C TYR A 127 19.73 5.72 -14.27
N HIS A 128 20.96 5.41 -14.67
CA HIS A 128 21.27 4.96 -16.04
C HIS A 128 20.65 3.60 -16.36
N VAL A 129 20.58 2.69 -15.37
CA VAL A 129 19.87 1.41 -15.50
C VAL A 129 18.37 1.62 -15.76
N ALA A 130 17.76 2.65 -15.17
CA ALA A 130 16.39 3.02 -15.51
C ALA A 130 16.29 3.58 -16.94
N GLN A 131 17.23 4.46 -17.35
CA GLN A 131 17.24 5.07 -18.68
C GLN A 131 17.47 4.05 -19.82
N ASP A 132 18.36 3.08 -19.64
CA ASP A 132 18.59 2.00 -20.62
C ASP A 132 17.41 1.01 -20.68
N ARG A 133 16.66 0.85 -19.59
CA ARG A 133 15.43 0.05 -19.58
C ARG A 133 14.27 0.75 -20.30
N LEU A 134 14.28 2.09 -20.49
CA LEU A 134 13.25 2.85 -21.23
C LEU A 134 13.25 2.52 -22.74
N GLY A 135 12.52 1.46 -23.11
CA GLY A 135 12.48 0.92 -24.47
C GLY A 135 12.60 -0.60 -24.52
N THR A 136 12.87 -1.24 -23.38
CA THR A 136 12.87 -2.71 -23.21
C THR A 136 11.55 -3.20 -22.59
N ASP A 137 11.20 -4.47 -22.80
CA ASP A 137 10.01 -5.12 -22.19
C ASP A 137 10.09 -5.29 -20.65
N SER A 138 11.12 -4.73 -20.00
CA SER A 138 11.31 -4.81 -18.55
C SER A 138 10.48 -3.78 -17.77
N VAL A 139 10.19 -2.61 -18.36
CA VAL A 139 9.40 -1.56 -17.71
C VAL A 139 7.91 -1.89 -17.84
N LYS A 140 7.25 -2.21 -16.73
CA LYS A 140 5.84 -2.63 -16.71
C LYS A 140 4.92 -1.58 -16.09
N PRO A 141 3.76 -1.29 -16.72
CA PRO A 141 2.75 -0.44 -16.12
C PRO A 141 2.15 -1.11 -14.88
N ASP A 142 1.86 -0.30 -13.86
CA ASP A 142 1.16 -0.76 -12.66
C ASP A 142 -0.32 -1.09 -12.96
N PHE A 143 -1.05 -1.70 -12.01
CA PHE A 143 -2.46 -2.05 -12.24
C PHE A 143 -3.34 -0.84 -12.63
N TYR A 144 -3.08 0.35 -12.06
CA TYR A 144 -3.82 1.55 -12.40
C TYR A 144 -3.65 1.90 -13.88
N THR A 145 -2.44 1.79 -14.40
CA THR A 145 -2.12 2.17 -15.77
C THR A 145 -2.42 1.06 -16.78
N ALA A 146 -2.15 -0.19 -16.42
CA ALA A 146 -2.37 -1.37 -17.25
C ALA A 146 -3.86 -1.69 -17.44
N VAL A 147 -4.67 -1.53 -16.39
CA VAL A 147 -6.07 -1.98 -16.35
C VAL A 147 -7.04 -0.83 -16.09
N LEU A 148 -6.83 -0.05 -15.02
CA LEU A 148 -7.85 0.89 -14.53
C LEU A 148 -8.07 2.06 -15.52
N ILE A 149 -7.00 2.70 -15.99
CA ILE A 149 -7.05 3.80 -16.95
C ILE A 149 -7.68 3.36 -18.28
N PRO A 150 -7.27 2.25 -18.93
CA PRO A 150 -7.96 1.71 -20.12
C PRO A 150 -9.44 1.39 -19.91
N VAL A 151 -9.82 0.86 -18.74
CA VAL A 151 -11.23 0.59 -18.42
C VAL A 151 -12.03 1.89 -18.28
N PHE A 152 -11.55 2.89 -17.54
CA PHE A 152 -12.21 4.19 -17.44
C PHE A 152 -12.27 4.91 -18.80
N PHE A 153 -11.22 4.82 -19.61
CA PHE A 153 -11.19 5.36 -20.97
C PHE A 153 -12.27 4.72 -21.85
N ALA A 154 -12.42 3.39 -21.83
CA ALA A 154 -13.47 2.68 -22.54
C ALA A 154 -14.88 3.05 -22.03
N LEU A 155 -15.07 3.22 -20.72
CA LEU A 155 -16.33 3.68 -20.12
C LEU A 155 -16.68 5.11 -20.57
N VAL A 156 -15.71 6.04 -20.56
CA VAL A 156 -15.88 7.43 -21.01
C VAL A 156 -16.19 7.48 -22.51
N ILE A 157 -15.48 6.72 -23.35
CA ILE A 157 -15.77 6.62 -24.79
C ILE A 157 -17.16 6.07 -25.02
N LEU A 158 -17.57 5.00 -24.34
CA LEU A 158 -18.90 4.40 -24.50
C LEU A 158 -20.01 5.38 -24.07
N ALA A 159 -19.88 6.02 -22.91
CA ALA A 159 -20.84 6.99 -22.40
C ALA A 159 -20.96 8.21 -23.34
N THR A 160 -19.83 8.73 -23.81
CA THR A 160 -19.74 9.86 -24.74
C THR A 160 -20.29 9.51 -26.12
N PHE A 161 -19.92 8.37 -26.69
CA PHE A 161 -20.43 7.86 -27.96
C PHE A 161 -21.95 7.70 -27.92
N CYS A 162 -22.52 7.05 -26.90
CA CYS A 162 -23.98 6.90 -26.78
C CYS A 162 -24.69 8.26 -26.70
N SER A 163 -24.11 9.24 -26.00
CA SER A 163 -24.66 10.59 -25.86
C SER A 163 -24.60 11.37 -27.18
N LEU A 164 -23.43 11.42 -27.82
CA LEU A 164 -23.22 12.09 -29.11
C LEU A 164 -24.06 11.44 -30.23
N TYR A 165 -24.04 10.11 -30.32
CA TYR A 165 -24.81 9.37 -31.32
C TYR A 165 -26.30 9.66 -31.20
N ASN A 166 -26.84 9.72 -29.98
CA ASN A 166 -28.25 10.07 -29.75
C ASN A 166 -28.57 11.50 -30.24
N ALA A 167 -27.75 12.49 -29.89
CA ALA A 167 -27.95 13.88 -30.32
C ALA A 167 -27.83 14.03 -31.85
N ILE A 168 -26.72 13.57 -32.44
CA ILE A 168 -26.44 13.69 -33.87
C ILE A 168 -27.48 12.92 -34.69
N SER A 169 -27.85 11.71 -34.28
CA SER A 169 -28.87 10.91 -34.96
C SER A 169 -30.26 11.57 -34.96
N MET A 170 -30.59 12.40 -33.96
CA MET A 170 -31.79 13.23 -33.98
C MET A 170 -31.67 14.39 -34.98
N THR A 171 -30.61 15.21 -34.91
CA THR A 171 -30.43 16.34 -35.84
C THR A 171 -30.40 15.89 -37.31
N PHE A 172 -29.79 14.72 -37.57
CA PHE A 172 -29.80 14.08 -38.90
C PHE A 172 -31.17 13.49 -39.28
N SER A 173 -32.06 13.23 -38.33
CA SER A 173 -33.44 12.77 -38.59
C SER A 173 -34.34 13.90 -39.05
N GLU A 174 -34.27 15.05 -38.37
CA GLU A 174 -35.04 16.25 -38.70
C GLU A 174 -34.71 16.73 -40.12
N ARG A 175 -33.43 16.71 -40.48
CA ARG A 175 -32.91 17.09 -41.80
C ARG A 175 -33.15 16.06 -42.92
N ILE A 176 -33.83 14.92 -42.68
CA ILE A 176 -34.11 13.92 -43.74
C ILE A 176 -34.96 14.54 -44.87
N ARG A 177 -35.98 15.34 -44.54
CA ARG A 177 -36.85 16.01 -45.55
C ARG A 177 -36.04 16.99 -46.41
N GLN A 178 -35.19 17.82 -45.79
CA GLN A 178 -34.29 18.76 -46.47
C GLN A 178 -33.36 18.05 -47.46
N ASN A 179 -32.70 16.98 -47.02
CA ASN A 179 -31.84 16.16 -47.89
C ASN A 179 -32.61 15.40 -48.97
N GLY A 180 -33.87 15.04 -48.72
CA GLY A 180 -34.79 14.52 -49.74
C GLY A 180 -35.00 15.53 -50.86
N MET A 181 -35.35 16.77 -50.51
CA MET A 181 -35.57 17.86 -51.48
C MET A 181 -34.32 18.19 -52.29
N PHE A 182 -33.15 18.35 -51.68
CA PHE A 182 -31.90 18.59 -52.43
C PHE A 182 -31.58 17.47 -53.43
N ARG A 183 -31.93 16.21 -53.11
CA ARG A 183 -31.73 15.06 -54.01
C ARG A 183 -32.79 14.94 -55.09
N CYS A 184 -33.99 15.50 -54.88
CA CYS A 184 -34.97 15.73 -55.95
C CYS A 184 -34.51 16.87 -56.89
N LEU A 185 -33.77 17.85 -56.38
CA LEU A 185 -33.09 18.91 -57.16
C LEU A 185 -31.77 18.43 -57.81
N GLY A 186 -31.52 17.12 -57.87
CA GLY A 186 -30.37 16.53 -58.56
C GLY A 186 -29.08 16.41 -57.74
N MET A 187 -29.03 16.84 -56.47
CA MET A 187 -27.81 16.72 -55.67
C MET A 187 -27.45 15.26 -55.39
N GLU A 188 -26.18 14.92 -55.59
CA GLU A 188 -25.67 13.55 -55.46
C GLU A 188 -25.67 13.07 -53.99
N ARG A 189 -25.88 11.76 -53.77
CA ARG A 189 -25.95 11.16 -52.41
C ARG A 189 -24.70 11.46 -51.58
N PHE A 190 -23.52 11.32 -52.17
CA PHE A 190 -22.25 11.56 -51.49
C PHE A 190 -22.08 13.04 -51.14
N ARG A 191 -22.35 13.95 -52.08
CA ARG A 191 -22.31 15.41 -51.86
C ARG A 191 -23.25 15.85 -50.72
N CYS A 192 -24.45 15.26 -50.63
CA CYS A 192 -25.35 15.49 -49.49
C CYS A 192 -24.74 15.05 -48.15
N GLN A 193 -24.04 13.91 -48.12
CA GLN A 193 -23.40 13.42 -46.91
C GLN A 193 -22.22 14.30 -46.51
N CYS A 194 -21.35 14.67 -47.46
CA CYS A 194 -20.25 15.60 -47.22
C CYS A 194 -20.74 16.98 -46.72
N HIS A 195 -21.83 17.52 -47.27
CA HIS A 195 -22.41 18.78 -46.81
C HIS A 195 -22.84 18.72 -45.33
N LEU A 196 -23.54 17.65 -44.92
CA LEU A 196 -23.93 17.44 -43.52
C LEU A 196 -22.72 17.23 -42.59
N LEU A 197 -21.70 16.51 -43.06
CA LEU A 197 -20.47 16.27 -42.28
C LEU A 197 -19.68 17.58 -42.10
N LEU A 198 -19.62 18.44 -43.11
CA LEU A 198 -18.99 19.76 -43.05
C LEU A 198 -19.75 20.72 -42.13
N GLU A 199 -21.08 20.81 -42.24
CA GLU A 199 -21.92 21.63 -41.36
C GLU A 199 -21.70 21.27 -39.88
N MET A 200 -21.63 19.98 -39.58
CA MET A 200 -21.35 19.48 -38.23
C MET A 200 -19.89 19.71 -37.82
N GLY A 201 -18.93 19.53 -38.73
CA GLY A 201 -17.51 19.78 -38.47
C GLY A 201 -17.24 21.23 -38.04
N VAL A 202 -17.86 22.20 -38.71
CA VAL A 202 -17.77 23.64 -38.35
C VAL A 202 -18.31 23.90 -36.94
N LEU A 203 -19.35 23.18 -36.50
CA LEU A 203 -19.88 23.27 -35.14
C LEU A 203 -19.00 22.56 -34.09
N PHE A 204 -18.32 21.47 -34.47
CA PHE A 204 -17.49 20.70 -33.54
C PHE A 204 -16.12 21.33 -33.27
N VAL A 205 -15.49 22.05 -34.21
CA VAL A 205 -14.19 22.71 -33.98
C VAL A 205 -14.20 23.62 -32.73
N PRO A 206 -15.09 24.63 -32.60
CA PRO A 206 -15.15 25.44 -31.38
C PRO A 206 -15.64 24.65 -30.16
N GLY A 207 -16.47 23.62 -30.36
CA GLY A 207 -16.95 22.75 -29.29
C GLY A 207 -15.85 21.88 -28.66
N ILE A 208 -14.91 21.38 -29.46
CA ILE A 208 -13.74 20.62 -29.00
C ILE A 208 -12.75 21.55 -28.31
N LEU A 209 -12.40 22.69 -28.92
CA LEU A 209 -11.45 23.65 -28.34
C LEU A 209 -11.97 24.22 -27.01
N GLY A 210 -13.22 24.69 -26.97
CA GLY A 210 -13.86 25.19 -25.75
C GLY A 210 -14.10 24.10 -24.71
N GLY A 211 -14.48 22.88 -25.14
CA GLY A 211 -14.69 21.73 -24.25
C GLY A 211 -13.40 21.23 -23.61
N TYR A 212 -12.29 21.21 -24.35
CA TYR A 212 -10.98 20.83 -23.84
C TYR A 212 -10.46 21.85 -22.82
N GLY A 213 -10.53 23.15 -23.14
CA GLY A 213 -10.17 24.22 -22.21
C GLY A 213 -11.04 24.23 -20.95
N ALA A 214 -12.36 24.04 -21.09
CA ALA A 214 -13.27 23.93 -19.93
C ALA A 214 -12.98 22.67 -19.09
N GLY A 215 -12.65 21.53 -19.72
CA GLY A 215 -12.24 20.31 -19.03
C GLY A 215 -10.97 20.51 -18.21
N PHE A 216 -9.97 21.20 -18.76
CA PHE A 216 -8.74 21.55 -18.05
C PHE A 216 -8.99 22.49 -16.85
N LEU A 217 -9.87 23.49 -17.01
CA LEU A 217 -10.29 24.36 -15.90
C LEU A 217 -11.05 23.59 -14.80
N ILE A 218 -11.88 22.62 -15.17
CA ILE A 218 -12.58 21.74 -14.21
C ILE A 218 -11.58 20.85 -13.46
N TYR A 219 -10.57 20.31 -14.16
CA TYR A 219 -9.49 19.52 -13.53
C TYR A 219 -8.73 20.33 -12.47
N LEU A 220 -8.28 21.55 -12.80
CA LEU A 220 -7.61 22.45 -11.85
C LEU A 220 -8.52 22.80 -10.65
N LEU A 221 -9.81 23.04 -10.89
CA LEU A 221 -10.79 23.31 -9.83
C LEU A 221 -10.97 22.08 -8.92
N VAL A 222 -11.04 20.87 -9.47
CA VAL A 222 -11.14 19.62 -8.68
C VAL A 222 -9.89 19.43 -7.81
N GLN A 223 -8.68 19.61 -8.33
CA GLN A 223 -7.45 19.55 -7.52
C GLN A 223 -7.45 20.59 -6.39
N GLN A 224 -7.84 21.84 -6.69
CA GLN A 224 -7.88 22.90 -5.68
C GLN A 224 -8.94 22.62 -4.59
N VAL A 225 -10.06 21.98 -4.94
CA VAL A 225 -11.06 21.50 -3.97
C VAL A 225 -10.53 20.33 -3.14
N GLN A 226 -9.86 19.35 -3.75
CA GLN A 226 -9.21 18.24 -3.03
C GLN A 226 -8.22 18.76 -1.98
N LYS A 227 -7.32 19.66 -2.40
CA LYS A 227 -6.29 20.28 -1.54
C LYS A 227 -6.91 21.09 -0.40
N ASN A 228 -7.89 21.95 -0.68
CA ASN A 228 -8.37 22.94 0.30
C ASN A 228 -9.54 22.46 1.17
N VAL A 229 -10.35 21.51 0.70
CA VAL A 229 -11.56 21.03 1.43
C VAL A 229 -11.28 19.72 2.16
N PHE A 230 -10.42 18.86 1.62
CA PHE A 230 -10.11 17.55 2.19
C PHE A 230 -8.67 17.46 2.74
N GLY A 231 -7.82 18.46 2.49
CA GLY A 231 -6.40 18.45 2.90
C GLY A 231 -5.50 17.54 2.05
N ILE A 232 -6.07 16.82 1.08
CA ILE A 232 -5.39 15.76 0.33
C ILE A 232 -4.59 16.37 -0.82
N GLN A 233 -3.27 16.24 -0.77
CA GLN A 233 -2.37 16.61 -1.86
C GLN A 233 -2.29 15.48 -2.90
N VAL A 234 -3.35 15.34 -3.71
CA VAL A 234 -3.31 14.49 -4.91
C VAL A 234 -2.44 15.18 -5.96
N MET A 235 -1.21 14.68 -6.14
CA MET A 235 -0.30 15.21 -7.16
C MET A 235 -0.90 15.01 -8.57
N GLY A 236 -0.99 16.10 -9.31
CA GLY A 236 -1.41 16.11 -10.69
C GLY A 236 -0.28 15.73 -11.64
N ALA A 237 -0.64 15.37 -12.86
CA ALA A 237 0.33 15.07 -13.92
C ALA A 237 1.16 16.32 -14.36
N ASN A 238 0.84 17.50 -13.83
CA ASN A 238 1.56 18.76 -14.02
C ASN A 238 2.42 19.16 -12.82
N ASP A 239 2.28 18.49 -11.67
CA ASP A 239 3.08 18.75 -10.46
C ASP A 239 4.40 17.95 -10.47
N VAL A 240 4.52 17.01 -11.42
CA VAL A 240 5.73 16.24 -11.72
C VAL A 240 6.72 17.15 -12.47
N SER A 241 7.98 17.18 -12.02
CA SER A 241 9.02 17.95 -12.72
C SER A 241 9.33 17.39 -14.10
N GLU A 242 9.79 18.26 -15.00
CA GLU A 242 10.16 17.92 -16.37
C GLU A 242 11.23 16.82 -16.46
N TYR A 243 12.09 16.72 -15.43
CA TYR A 243 13.12 15.69 -15.28
C TYR A 243 12.55 14.26 -15.16
N PHE A 244 11.44 14.06 -14.43
CA PHE A 244 10.80 12.74 -14.31
C PHE A 244 9.88 12.37 -15.47
N ARG A 245 9.66 13.31 -16.39
CA ARG A 245 8.66 13.18 -17.45
C ARG A 245 8.92 12.02 -18.41
N PRO A 246 10.14 11.70 -18.87
CA PRO A 246 10.37 10.57 -19.78
C PRO A 246 9.98 9.23 -19.15
N CYS A 247 10.36 9.02 -17.88
CA CYS A 247 9.99 7.82 -17.13
C CYS A 247 8.47 7.71 -16.94
N LEU A 248 7.80 8.83 -16.64
CA LEU A 248 6.36 8.87 -16.49
C LEU A 248 5.61 8.62 -17.81
N GLU A 249 6.10 9.15 -18.94
CA GLU A 249 5.51 8.96 -20.27
C GLU A 249 5.80 7.58 -20.88
N ALA A 250 6.76 6.82 -20.34
CA ALA A 250 7.00 5.41 -20.69
C ALA A 250 6.11 4.43 -19.90
N VAL A 251 5.90 4.69 -18.60
CA VAL A 251 5.00 3.88 -17.75
C VAL A 251 3.53 4.24 -18.01
N THR A 252 3.22 5.50 -18.33
CA THR A 252 1.84 6.03 -18.32
C THR A 252 1.43 6.84 -19.56
N VAL A 253 0.11 6.94 -19.76
CA VAL A 253 -0.47 7.67 -20.90
C VAL A 253 -0.39 9.18 -20.72
N ASN A 254 0.12 9.88 -21.75
CA ASN A 254 0.24 11.33 -21.72
C ASN A 254 -1.14 12.02 -21.50
N PRO A 255 -1.27 12.90 -20.48
CA PRO A 255 -2.56 13.43 -20.03
C PRO A 255 -3.21 14.41 -21.00
N TYR A 256 -2.48 14.90 -22.00
CA TYR A 256 -2.98 15.86 -22.98
C TYR A 256 -3.50 15.18 -24.26
N THR A 257 -2.78 14.17 -24.76
CA THR A 257 -3.14 13.46 -26.00
C THR A 257 -4.22 12.41 -25.77
N PHE A 258 -4.24 11.76 -24.61
CA PHE A 258 -5.19 10.67 -24.32
C PHE A 258 -6.66 11.16 -24.28
N PRO A 259 -7.03 12.27 -23.62
CA PRO A 259 -8.40 12.81 -23.70
C PRO A 259 -8.80 13.24 -25.12
N LEU A 260 -7.86 13.77 -25.91
CA LEU A 260 -8.11 14.14 -27.31
C LEU A 260 -8.41 12.89 -28.16
N ALA A 261 -7.70 11.78 -27.91
CA ALA A 261 -8.00 10.49 -28.53
C ALA A 261 -9.40 9.99 -28.14
N ALA A 262 -9.81 10.09 -26.86
CA ALA A 262 -11.17 9.73 -26.43
C ALA A 262 -12.26 10.52 -27.19
N ILE A 263 -12.07 11.83 -27.32
CA ILE A 263 -12.98 12.72 -28.07
C ILE A 263 -13.09 12.25 -29.53
N CYS A 264 -11.97 12.02 -30.21
CA CYS A 264 -11.95 11.57 -31.60
C CYS A 264 -12.60 10.19 -31.78
N ILE A 265 -12.26 9.21 -30.94
CA ILE A 265 -12.79 7.83 -31.01
C ILE A 265 -14.30 7.80 -30.72
N ALA A 266 -14.82 8.66 -29.84
CA ALA A 266 -16.26 8.77 -29.62
C ALA A 266 -16.98 9.55 -30.74
N LEU A 267 -16.41 10.66 -31.22
CA LEU A 267 -17.07 11.60 -32.14
C LEU A 267 -17.17 11.06 -33.57
N VAL A 268 -16.09 10.49 -34.12
CA VAL A 268 -16.05 10.03 -35.52
C VAL A 268 -17.15 9.00 -35.83
N PRO A 269 -17.29 7.87 -35.09
CA PRO A 269 -18.39 6.93 -35.34
C PRO A 269 -19.77 7.52 -34.97
N ALA A 270 -19.86 8.40 -33.96
CA ALA A 270 -21.11 9.07 -33.61
C ALA A 270 -21.63 10.00 -34.73
N MET A 271 -20.73 10.58 -35.53
CA MET A 271 -21.04 11.41 -36.70
C MET A 271 -21.27 10.57 -37.98
N VAL A 272 -20.35 9.64 -38.28
CA VAL A 272 -20.35 8.90 -39.54
C VAL A 272 -21.51 7.89 -39.62
N ILE A 273 -21.86 7.20 -38.53
CA ILE A 273 -22.92 6.18 -38.56
C ILE A 273 -24.30 6.78 -38.87
N PRO A 274 -24.74 7.92 -38.28
CA PRO A 274 -25.95 8.63 -38.72
C PRO A 274 -25.87 9.15 -40.16
N ALA A 275 -24.74 9.73 -40.59
CA ALA A 275 -24.57 10.27 -41.94
C ALA A 275 -24.71 9.19 -43.03
N LEU A 276 -24.06 8.05 -42.84
CA LEU A 276 -24.17 6.88 -43.72
C LEU A 276 -25.59 6.30 -43.74
N ARG A 277 -26.29 6.32 -42.61
CA ARG A 277 -27.70 5.86 -42.52
C ARG A 277 -28.69 6.84 -43.17
N SER A 278 -28.43 8.16 -43.11
CA SER A 278 -29.31 9.18 -43.70
C SER A 278 -29.27 9.15 -45.23
N GLY A 279 -28.09 9.10 -45.85
CA GLY A 279 -27.93 9.04 -47.31
C GLY A 279 -28.54 7.79 -47.99
N ARG A 280 -28.78 6.72 -47.23
CA ARG A 280 -29.42 5.48 -47.72
C ARG A 280 -30.94 5.58 -47.91
N VAL A 281 -31.62 6.61 -47.40
CA VAL A 281 -33.04 6.87 -47.70
C VAL A 281 -33.19 7.27 -49.18
N SER A 282 -34.24 6.85 -49.89
CA SER A 282 -34.51 7.31 -51.27
C SER A 282 -35.21 8.68 -51.28
N PRO A 283 -35.09 9.53 -52.32
CA PRO A 283 -35.60 10.91 -52.27
C PRO A 283 -37.13 10.97 -52.08
N VAL A 284 -37.87 10.17 -52.86
CA VAL A 284 -39.33 10.02 -52.73
C VAL A 284 -39.72 9.54 -51.33
N ALA A 285 -39.00 8.55 -50.78
CA ALA A 285 -39.27 8.06 -49.43
C ALA A 285 -38.94 9.11 -48.36
N ALA A 286 -37.91 9.95 -48.56
CA ALA A 286 -37.49 11.02 -47.66
C ALA A 286 -38.55 12.14 -47.58
N CYS A 287 -39.12 12.54 -48.71
CA CYS A 287 -40.25 13.47 -48.75
C CYS A 287 -41.55 12.86 -48.20
N ALA A 288 -41.71 11.53 -48.28
CA ALA A 288 -42.86 10.80 -47.76
C ALA A 288 -42.73 10.31 -46.29
N VAL A 289 -41.69 10.70 -45.52
CA VAL A 289 -41.53 10.23 -44.12
C VAL A 289 -42.52 10.92 -43.17
N ARG A 290 -43.77 10.46 -43.15
CA ARG A 290 -44.78 10.90 -42.17
C ARG A 290 -44.87 10.00 -40.92
N ASN A 291 -44.44 8.73 -40.99
CA ASN A 291 -44.76 7.71 -39.97
C ASN A 291 -43.61 6.79 -39.47
N ARG A 292 -42.33 6.95 -39.88
CA ARG A 292 -41.24 6.01 -39.47
C ARG A 292 -40.62 6.25 -38.08
N LEU A 293 -41.07 7.25 -37.32
CA LEU A 293 -40.43 7.69 -36.06
C LEU A 293 -40.39 6.60 -34.97
N GLN A 294 -41.47 5.84 -34.77
CA GLN A 294 -41.60 4.90 -33.63
C GLN A 294 -40.48 3.83 -33.54
N LYS A 295 -40.06 3.25 -34.68
CA LYS A 295 -39.06 2.16 -34.69
C LYS A 295 -37.63 2.68 -34.48
N LYS A 296 -37.40 3.99 -34.64
CA LYS A 296 -36.14 4.69 -34.31
C LYS A 296 -36.09 5.03 -32.81
N GLN A 297 -37.22 5.49 -32.26
CA GLN A 297 -37.40 5.94 -30.87
C GLN A 297 -37.11 4.86 -29.81
N ARG A 298 -37.55 3.61 -30.00
CA ARG A 298 -37.23 2.51 -29.05
C ARG A 298 -35.72 2.24 -28.94
N ARG A 299 -34.97 2.34 -30.05
CA ARG A 299 -33.51 2.12 -30.07
C ARG A 299 -32.74 3.26 -29.39
N PHE A 300 -33.24 4.49 -29.51
CA PHE A 300 -32.71 5.67 -28.83
C PHE A 300 -32.85 5.56 -27.30
N GLN A 301 -34.04 5.19 -26.82
CA GLN A 301 -34.29 5.00 -25.38
C GLN A 301 -33.40 3.88 -24.80
N ALA A 302 -33.18 2.79 -25.54
CA ALA A 302 -32.26 1.73 -25.13
C ALA A 302 -30.79 2.20 -24.97
N LEU A 303 -30.30 3.12 -25.82
CA LEU A 303 -28.93 3.66 -25.70
C LEU A 303 -28.76 4.62 -24.51
N LEU A 304 -29.80 5.40 -24.18
CA LEU A 304 -29.81 6.21 -22.95
C LEU A 304 -29.80 5.31 -21.71
N TYR A 305 -30.64 4.29 -21.67
CA TYR A 305 -30.70 3.36 -20.54
C TYR A 305 -29.42 2.52 -20.41
N LEU A 306 -28.77 2.15 -21.52
CA LEU A 306 -27.46 1.50 -21.52
C LEU A 306 -26.38 2.39 -20.88
N ASN A 307 -26.31 3.67 -21.25
CA ASN A 307 -25.39 4.63 -20.61
C ASN A 307 -25.63 4.69 -19.09
N LEU A 308 -26.88 4.88 -18.65
CA LEU A 308 -27.23 4.93 -17.22
C LEU A 308 -26.85 3.65 -16.46
N PHE A 309 -27.07 2.47 -17.05
CA PHE A 309 -26.65 1.19 -16.48
C PHE A 309 -25.12 1.10 -16.31
N VAL A 310 -24.35 1.53 -17.31
CA VAL A 310 -22.89 1.52 -17.26
C VAL A 310 -22.34 2.37 -16.12
N ILE A 311 -22.96 3.54 -15.82
CA ILE A 311 -22.57 4.36 -14.65
C ILE A 311 -22.86 3.60 -13.34
N ILE A 312 -24.03 2.99 -13.20
CA ILE A 312 -24.43 2.29 -11.97
C ILE A 312 -23.47 1.10 -11.72
N VAL A 313 -23.14 0.35 -12.77
CA VAL A 313 -22.10 -0.69 -12.72
C VAL A 313 -20.76 -0.11 -12.27
N ALA A 314 -20.26 0.95 -12.93
CA ALA A 314 -18.97 1.54 -12.61
C ALA A 314 -18.91 2.14 -11.19
N ALA A 315 -20.00 2.71 -10.70
CA ALA A 315 -20.10 3.27 -9.35
C ALA A 315 -20.13 2.17 -8.27
N VAL A 316 -20.94 1.12 -8.45
CA VAL A 316 -21.06 0.01 -7.49
C VAL A 316 -19.78 -0.84 -7.49
N PHE A 317 -19.25 -1.17 -8.67
CA PHE A 317 -18.00 -1.88 -8.82
C PHE A 317 -16.82 -1.07 -8.29
N GLY A 318 -16.69 0.19 -8.72
CA GLY A 318 -15.61 1.07 -8.31
C GLY A 318 -15.58 1.31 -6.80
N TYR A 319 -16.73 1.54 -6.16
CA TYR A 319 -16.79 1.68 -4.70
C TYR A 319 -16.25 0.45 -3.98
N CYS A 320 -16.68 -0.76 -4.38
CA CYS A 320 -16.23 -2.00 -3.75
C CYS A 320 -14.75 -2.29 -4.06
N TYR A 321 -14.30 -2.01 -5.28
CA TYR A 321 -12.91 -2.20 -5.72
C TYR A 321 -11.95 -1.25 -5.01
N PHE A 322 -12.23 0.06 -4.98
CA PHE A 322 -11.35 1.02 -4.30
C PHE A 322 -11.32 0.82 -2.79
N ARG A 323 -12.41 0.32 -2.18
CA ARG A 323 -12.38 -0.05 -0.77
C ARG A 323 -11.52 -1.30 -0.52
N ALA A 324 -11.67 -2.34 -1.35
CA ALA A 324 -10.82 -3.53 -1.30
C ALA A 324 -9.34 -3.21 -1.53
N ASP A 325 -9.01 -2.36 -2.49
CA ASP A 325 -7.64 -1.94 -2.78
C ASP A 325 -7.02 -1.12 -1.62
N ASN A 326 -7.77 -0.16 -1.05
CA ASN A 326 -7.33 0.59 0.13
C ASN A 326 -7.13 -0.32 1.35
N ASP A 327 -8.04 -1.28 1.60
CA ASP A 327 -7.91 -2.22 2.70
C ASP A 327 -6.72 -3.18 2.45
N SER A 328 -6.49 -3.64 1.22
CA SER A 328 -5.31 -4.45 0.82
C SER A 328 -3.99 -3.68 0.98
N LYS A 329 -3.96 -2.38 0.67
CA LYS A 329 -2.79 -1.50 0.86
C LYS A 329 -2.53 -1.19 2.33
N THR A 330 -3.59 -1.09 3.13
CA THR A 330 -3.49 -0.85 4.58
C THR A 330 -3.38 -2.12 5.41
N TYR A 331 -3.45 -3.31 4.79
CA TYR A 331 -3.37 -4.60 5.46
C TYR A 331 -2.16 -4.71 6.41
N ASN A 332 -0.96 -4.36 5.94
CA ASN A 332 0.26 -4.41 6.77
C ASN A 332 0.16 -3.51 8.01
N TYR A 333 -0.41 -2.30 7.88
CA TYR A 333 -0.64 -1.37 9.00
C TYR A 333 -1.70 -1.91 9.97
N GLN A 334 -2.77 -2.52 9.47
CA GLN A 334 -3.80 -3.19 10.29
C GLN A 334 -3.23 -4.42 11.03
N THR A 335 -2.36 -5.20 10.37
CA THR A 335 -1.59 -6.28 10.99
C THR A 335 -0.67 -5.73 12.07
N GLN A 336 0.10 -4.67 11.81
CA GLN A 336 0.98 -4.04 12.81
C GLN A 336 0.21 -3.57 14.06
N LEU A 337 -0.96 -2.93 13.92
CA LEU A 337 -1.81 -2.51 15.05
C LEU A 337 -2.38 -3.69 15.89
N SER A 338 -2.48 -4.88 15.31
CA SER A 338 -3.04 -6.06 15.97
C SER A 338 -1.96 -7.01 16.52
N SER A 339 -0.86 -7.22 15.82
CA SER A 339 0.24 -8.11 16.20
C SER A 339 1.15 -7.58 17.33
N THR A 340 1.08 -6.28 17.62
CA THR A 340 1.87 -5.60 18.66
C THR A 340 1.05 -5.15 19.87
N GLY A 341 -0.28 -5.29 19.78
CA GLY A 341 -1.23 -4.75 20.75
C GLY A 341 -1.39 -3.22 20.74
N VAL A 342 -0.74 -2.50 19.81
CA VAL A 342 -0.80 -1.02 19.65
C VAL A 342 -2.20 -0.49 19.29
N SER A 343 -3.16 -1.37 19.01
CA SER A 343 -4.59 -1.03 19.03
C SER A 343 -5.12 -0.63 20.44
N LYS A 344 -4.41 -0.93 21.53
CA LYS A 344 -4.77 -0.57 22.93
C LYS A 344 -3.69 0.19 23.71
N TRP A 345 -2.54 0.46 23.09
CA TRP A 345 -1.44 1.25 23.61
C TRP A 345 -1.18 2.41 22.66
N ASP A 346 -0.54 3.48 23.10
CA ASP A 346 -0.34 4.65 22.25
C ASP A 346 1.04 4.63 21.55
N TYR A 347 2.05 4.03 22.19
CA TYR A 347 3.40 3.89 21.65
C TYR A 347 4.00 2.50 22.00
N TYR A 348 4.78 1.93 21.08
CA TYR A 348 5.48 0.64 21.25
C TYR A 348 6.89 0.65 20.66
N MET A 349 7.83 0.02 21.36
CA MET A 349 9.22 -0.21 20.95
C MET A 349 9.56 -1.69 21.05
N GLU A 350 10.36 -2.17 20.09
CA GLU A 350 10.86 -3.56 20.04
C GLU A 350 12.30 -3.59 19.50
N GLN A 351 13.18 -4.34 20.17
CA GLN A 351 14.53 -4.65 19.71
C GLN A 351 14.44 -5.56 18.48
N ASN A 352 15.09 -5.19 17.38
CA ASN A 352 15.07 -5.96 16.14
C ASN A 352 15.89 -7.25 16.32
N LYS A 353 15.24 -8.33 16.75
CA LYS A 353 15.88 -9.62 17.02
C LYS A 353 16.50 -10.27 15.78
N ASN A 354 16.08 -9.89 14.56
CA ASN A 354 16.77 -10.27 13.32
C ASN A 354 18.21 -9.71 13.24
N SER A 355 18.50 -8.63 13.97
CA SER A 355 19.81 -7.97 14.00
C SER A 355 20.66 -8.35 15.20
N THR A 356 20.06 -8.82 16.30
CA THR A 356 20.76 -9.21 17.54
C THR A 356 20.96 -10.72 17.67
N MET A 357 20.10 -11.55 17.06
CA MET A 357 20.21 -13.01 17.14
C MET A 357 21.04 -13.59 15.99
N MET A 358 21.92 -14.53 16.32
CA MET A 358 22.87 -15.22 15.45
C MET A 358 22.45 -16.69 15.18
N ALA A 359 23.29 -17.42 14.44
CA ALA A 359 23.19 -18.87 14.32
C ALA A 359 23.17 -19.55 15.72
N TRP A 360 22.63 -20.78 15.80
CA TRP A 360 22.31 -21.49 17.05
C TRP A 360 21.29 -20.81 17.98
N GLY A 361 20.63 -19.72 17.53
CA GLY A 361 19.67 -18.98 18.35
C GLY A 361 20.32 -18.16 19.47
N ASP A 362 21.63 -17.91 19.39
CA ASP A 362 22.35 -17.06 20.34
C ASP A 362 21.96 -15.60 20.15
N GLU A 363 21.72 -14.87 21.23
CA GLU A 363 21.65 -13.41 21.22
C GLU A 363 23.05 -12.79 21.38
N THR A 364 23.24 -11.64 20.74
CA THR A 364 24.40 -10.75 20.82
C THR A 364 23.92 -9.30 20.91
N MET A 365 24.83 -8.33 21.01
CA MET A 365 24.53 -6.90 21.12
C MET A 365 23.68 -6.57 22.37
N HIS A 366 23.97 -7.21 23.51
CA HIS A 366 23.26 -7.01 24.78
C HIS A 366 23.44 -5.60 25.38
N ASN A 367 24.32 -4.77 24.79
CA ASN A 367 24.42 -3.34 25.06
C ASN A 367 23.23 -2.53 24.48
N THR A 368 22.55 -3.05 23.46
CA THR A 368 21.37 -2.48 22.80
C THR A 368 20.06 -2.81 23.52
N GLY A 369 19.01 -2.04 23.24
CA GLY A 369 17.74 -2.08 23.96
C GLY A 369 17.61 -0.99 25.02
N ILE A 370 16.43 -0.88 25.62
CA ILE A 370 16.06 0.28 26.45
C ILE A 370 16.72 0.17 27.83
N SER A 371 17.43 1.21 28.27
CA SER A 371 18.05 1.22 29.60
C SER A 371 17.02 1.48 30.71
N GLN A 372 17.25 0.93 31.90
CA GLN A 372 16.48 1.22 33.11
C GLN A 372 16.35 2.74 33.37
N LYS A 373 17.38 3.52 33.06
CA LYS A 373 17.40 4.98 33.24
C LYS A 373 16.44 5.69 32.29
N ASP A 374 16.44 5.33 31.02
CA ASP A 374 15.54 5.94 30.02
C ASP A 374 14.08 5.51 30.27
N LEU A 375 13.88 4.24 30.63
CA LEU A 375 12.58 3.70 31.06
C LEU A 375 12.03 4.42 32.31
N GLU A 376 12.90 4.84 33.23
CA GLU A 376 12.52 5.67 34.37
C GLU A 376 12.20 7.13 34.01
N LEU A 377 12.85 7.71 32.98
CA LEU A 377 12.49 9.04 32.48
C LEU A 377 11.09 9.01 31.86
N ILE A 378 10.81 8.02 31.01
CA ILE A 378 9.48 7.78 30.41
C ILE A 378 8.39 7.60 31.49
N ARG A 379 8.69 6.99 32.63
CA ARG A 379 7.73 6.83 33.76
C ARG A 379 7.46 8.11 34.54
N LYS A 380 8.37 9.08 34.50
CA LYS A 380 8.27 10.36 35.24
C LYS A 380 7.61 11.46 34.40
N ASP A 381 7.40 11.21 33.11
CA ASP A 381 6.78 12.10 32.15
C ASP A 381 5.30 12.41 32.48
N PRO A 382 4.84 13.68 32.35
CA PRO A 382 3.48 14.08 32.70
C PRO A 382 2.41 13.59 31.71
N ALA A 383 2.74 13.27 30.46
CA ALA A 383 1.80 12.70 29.49
C ALA A 383 1.53 11.21 29.74
N VAL A 384 2.51 10.45 30.24
CA VAL A 384 2.41 8.99 30.41
C VAL A 384 1.43 8.57 31.51
N SER A 385 0.60 7.54 31.24
CA SER A 385 -0.37 6.98 32.20
C SER A 385 -0.01 5.58 32.70
N ARG A 386 0.60 4.75 31.84
CA ARG A 386 0.98 3.36 32.12
C ARG A 386 2.13 2.96 31.21
N THR A 387 3.08 2.20 31.76
CA THR A 387 4.13 1.50 31.00
C THR A 387 4.18 0.02 31.37
N GLU A 388 4.49 -0.83 30.41
CA GLU A 388 4.91 -2.23 30.60
C GLU A 388 6.16 -2.46 29.75
N ALA A 389 7.20 -3.06 30.33
CA ALA A 389 8.43 -3.43 29.63
C ALA A 389 8.79 -4.90 29.93
N VAL A 390 9.49 -5.55 29.00
CA VAL A 390 10.11 -6.87 29.22
C VAL A 390 11.50 -6.94 28.62
N ILE A 391 12.37 -7.72 29.27
CA ILE A 391 13.63 -8.21 28.72
C ILE A 391 13.32 -9.50 27.96
N ILE A 392 13.90 -9.72 26.79
CA ILE A 392 13.84 -11.00 26.08
C ILE A 392 15.28 -11.44 25.82
N ASN A 393 15.66 -12.60 26.34
CA ASN A 393 16.89 -13.30 26.00
C ASN A 393 16.51 -14.47 25.08
N ALA A 394 17.06 -14.49 23.87
CA ALA A 394 16.86 -15.60 22.92
C ALA A 394 17.84 -16.76 23.12
N SER A 395 19.01 -16.52 23.73
CA SER A 395 20.10 -17.49 23.98
C SER A 395 19.73 -18.66 24.88
N THR A 396 18.71 -18.51 25.73
CA THR A 396 18.34 -19.49 26.76
C THR A 396 17.93 -20.83 26.14
N LYS A 397 18.60 -21.92 26.56
CA LYS A 397 18.46 -23.27 25.99
C LYS A 397 18.38 -24.37 27.04
N VAL A 398 17.55 -25.38 26.79
CA VAL A 398 17.51 -26.62 27.58
C VAL A 398 18.37 -27.68 26.89
N SER A 399 19.31 -28.26 27.65
CA SER A 399 20.20 -29.32 27.16
C SER A 399 19.70 -30.70 27.60
N ILE A 400 19.35 -31.57 26.66
CA ILE A 400 18.76 -32.89 26.92
C ILE A 400 19.70 -33.98 26.40
N GLU A 401 19.95 -35.02 27.19
CA GLU A 401 20.76 -36.16 26.74
C GLU A 401 19.91 -37.11 25.88
N ASP A 402 20.37 -37.36 24.65
CA ASP A 402 19.73 -38.26 23.68
C ASP A 402 19.67 -39.68 24.25
N SER A 403 18.46 -40.09 24.62
CA SER A 403 18.19 -41.32 25.37
C SER A 403 16.70 -41.70 25.29
N PRO A 404 16.35 -42.99 25.45
CA PRO A 404 14.94 -43.44 25.37
C PRO A 404 14.01 -42.79 26.38
N GLU A 405 14.52 -42.36 27.54
CA GLU A 405 13.75 -41.73 28.60
C GLU A 405 13.34 -40.29 28.26
N ASN A 406 14.07 -39.61 27.36
CA ASN A 406 13.83 -38.22 26.98
C ASN A 406 13.07 -38.06 25.65
N MET A 407 12.74 -39.14 24.93
CA MET A 407 12.16 -39.08 23.58
C MET A 407 10.88 -38.24 23.48
N GLU A 408 10.02 -38.26 24.51
CA GLU A 408 8.77 -37.49 24.54
C GLU A 408 9.03 -35.98 24.59
N THR A 409 9.86 -35.54 25.53
CA THR A 409 10.32 -34.14 25.64
C THR A 409 11.06 -33.69 24.38
N MET A 410 11.91 -34.54 23.81
CA MET A 410 12.67 -34.25 22.58
C MET A 410 11.77 -34.13 21.35
N GLY A 411 10.70 -34.92 21.26
CA GLY A 411 9.70 -34.83 20.18
C GLY A 411 8.83 -33.58 20.29
N ILE A 412 8.40 -33.20 21.50
CA ILE A 412 7.68 -31.94 21.74
C ILE A 412 8.56 -30.73 21.38
N LEU A 413 9.86 -30.78 21.68
CA LEU A 413 10.82 -29.72 21.39
C LEU A 413 11.44 -29.77 19.98
N GLU A 414 11.08 -30.71 19.10
CA GLU A 414 11.75 -30.91 17.79
C GLU A 414 11.81 -29.61 16.95
N GLY A 415 10.74 -28.80 16.95
CA GLY A 415 10.68 -27.50 16.28
C GLY A 415 11.57 -26.40 16.87
N ALA A 416 12.29 -26.67 17.97
CA ALA A 416 13.21 -25.76 18.64
C ALA A 416 14.66 -26.30 18.70
N ASP A 417 14.97 -27.42 18.04
CA ASP A 417 16.28 -28.07 18.05
C ASP A 417 17.33 -27.22 17.27
N THR A 418 18.26 -26.62 18.00
CA THR A 418 19.34 -25.80 17.45
C THR A 418 20.50 -26.63 16.89
N THR A 419 20.49 -27.95 17.08
CA THR A 419 21.50 -28.88 16.55
C THR A 419 21.17 -29.39 15.14
N ILE A 420 19.99 -29.07 14.60
CA ILE A 420 19.56 -29.49 13.25
C ILE A 420 20.08 -28.51 12.19
N ILE A 421 20.62 -29.06 11.10
CA ILE A 421 21.09 -28.28 9.94
C ILE A 421 19.87 -27.71 9.18
N PRO A 422 19.70 -26.38 9.07
CA PRO A 422 18.46 -25.78 8.56
C PRO A 422 18.32 -25.75 7.03
N TYR A 423 19.30 -26.27 6.29
CA TYR A 423 19.35 -26.24 4.82
C TYR A 423 19.55 -27.64 4.21
N PRO A 424 18.95 -27.93 3.04
CA PRO A 424 19.08 -29.24 2.39
C PRO A 424 20.47 -29.42 1.78
N LEU A 425 21.36 -30.13 2.48
CA LEU A 425 22.69 -30.49 1.97
C LEU A 425 22.59 -31.48 0.80
N TYR A 426 23.36 -31.24 -0.27
CA TYR A 426 23.20 -31.90 -1.57
C TYR A 426 24.03 -33.19 -1.70
N SER A 427 25.14 -33.29 -0.97
CA SER A 427 26.05 -34.44 -0.92
C SER A 427 26.01 -35.13 0.46
N GLN A 428 26.81 -36.19 0.63
CA GLN A 428 27.10 -36.74 1.96
C GLN A 428 28.33 -36.06 2.58
N GLU A 429 29.33 -35.69 1.78
CA GLU A 429 30.55 -35.01 2.23
C GLU A 429 30.25 -33.69 2.96
N GLU A 430 29.27 -32.91 2.47
CA GLU A 430 28.77 -31.72 3.18
C GLU A 430 28.15 -32.07 4.55
N ARG A 431 27.38 -33.16 4.67
CA ARG A 431 26.79 -33.56 5.97
C ARG A 431 27.88 -33.90 6.95
N ASP A 432 28.83 -34.73 6.53
CA ASP A 432 29.96 -35.16 7.36
C ASP A 432 30.79 -33.95 7.84
N ILE A 433 30.95 -32.90 7.00
CA ILE A 433 31.60 -31.63 7.38
C ILE A 433 30.76 -30.82 8.39
N TYR A 434 29.44 -30.69 8.18
CA TYR A 434 28.57 -29.95 9.10
C TYR A 434 28.40 -30.67 10.45
N ASP A 435 28.29 -31.99 10.47
CA ASP A 435 28.23 -32.79 11.69
C ASP A 435 29.54 -32.66 12.50
N LEU A 436 30.70 -32.68 11.82
CA LEU A 436 32.01 -32.41 12.44
C LEU A 436 32.12 -30.97 12.97
N ARG A 437 31.53 -29.99 12.31
CA ARG A 437 31.45 -28.59 12.78
C ARG A 437 30.59 -28.50 14.04
N ILE A 438 29.40 -29.10 14.04
CA ILE A 438 28.48 -29.17 15.18
C ILE A 438 29.17 -29.84 16.38
N GLU A 439 29.85 -30.98 16.19
CA GLU A 439 30.62 -31.65 17.24
C GLU A 439 31.76 -30.77 17.80
N ARG A 440 32.48 -30.05 16.93
CA ARG A 440 33.54 -29.10 17.34
C ARG A 440 32.97 -27.99 18.20
N GLU A 441 31.94 -27.29 17.72
CA GLU A 441 31.35 -26.13 18.40
C GLU A 441 30.68 -26.52 19.73
N MET A 442 29.92 -27.62 19.78
CA MET A 442 29.37 -28.21 21.01
C MET A 442 30.45 -28.39 22.08
N LYS A 443 31.56 -29.05 21.70
CA LYS A 443 32.68 -29.38 22.59
C LYS A 443 33.41 -28.14 23.12
N TYR A 444 33.50 -27.07 22.34
CA TYR A 444 34.13 -25.81 22.77
C TYR A 444 33.23 -24.98 23.66
N ARG A 445 31.93 -24.88 23.34
CA ARG A 445 30.93 -24.22 24.18
C ARG A 445 30.86 -24.86 25.56
N GLY A 446 30.88 -26.20 25.63
CA GLY A 446 30.87 -26.98 26.88
C GLY A 446 29.74 -28.01 26.98
N TYR A 447 29.24 -28.49 25.84
CA TYR A 447 28.20 -29.51 25.74
C TYR A 447 28.81 -30.88 25.38
N LYS A 448 28.09 -31.95 25.72
CA LYS A 448 28.48 -33.32 25.32
C LYS A 448 28.03 -33.62 23.90
N LYS A 449 28.69 -34.57 23.23
CA LYS A 449 28.26 -35.07 21.90
C LYS A 449 26.84 -35.68 21.89
N ASN A 450 26.37 -36.17 23.05
CA ASN A 450 25.02 -36.73 23.20
C ASN A 450 24.01 -35.75 23.84
N GLU A 451 24.36 -34.48 24.03
CA GLU A 451 23.42 -33.44 24.47
C GLU A 451 22.85 -32.74 23.22
N LYS A 452 21.51 -32.68 23.10
CA LYS A 452 20.81 -31.81 22.14
C LYS A 452 20.37 -30.53 22.81
N LEU A 453 20.36 -29.42 22.06
CA LEU A 453 20.05 -28.08 22.57
C LEU A 453 18.77 -27.52 21.96
N TYR A 454 17.78 -27.29 22.81
CA TYR A 454 16.48 -26.77 22.42
C TYR A 454 16.32 -25.33 22.91
N GLN A 455 16.01 -24.41 21.99
CA GLN A 455 15.83 -22.98 22.31
C GLN A 455 14.50 -22.77 23.06
N VAL A 456 14.57 -22.23 24.27
CA VAL A 456 13.41 -21.88 25.11
C VAL A 456 13.61 -20.48 25.68
N PRO A 457 13.27 -19.42 24.90
CA PRO A 457 13.60 -18.04 25.24
C PRO A 457 13.10 -17.64 26.63
N SER A 458 13.89 -16.84 27.34
CA SER A 458 13.55 -16.34 28.67
C SER A 458 13.11 -14.88 28.66
N ILE A 459 12.03 -14.61 29.39
CA ILE A 459 11.32 -13.34 29.41
C ILE A 459 11.40 -12.74 30.82
N GLY A 460 12.17 -11.66 30.96
CA GLY A 460 12.26 -10.89 32.20
C GLY A 460 11.08 -9.95 32.34
N VAL A 461 10.25 -10.17 33.36
CA VAL A 461 9.10 -9.32 33.67
C VAL A 461 9.34 -8.51 34.93
N GLU A 462 8.84 -7.27 34.93
CA GLU A 462 8.86 -6.41 36.11
C GLU A 462 8.00 -6.99 37.24
N TYR A 463 8.39 -6.78 38.51
CA TYR A 463 7.66 -7.28 39.69
C TYR A 463 6.13 -7.01 39.67
N LYS A 464 5.69 -5.89 39.09
CA LYS A 464 4.27 -5.52 38.91
C LYS A 464 3.47 -6.43 37.96
N ALA A 465 4.12 -7.36 37.26
CA ALA A 465 3.50 -8.33 36.36
C ALA A 465 3.01 -9.57 37.12
N TRP A 466 3.64 -9.97 38.23
CA TRP A 466 3.34 -11.21 38.94
C TRP A 466 1.87 -11.33 39.35
N ASP A 467 1.23 -10.26 39.81
CA ASP A 467 -0.20 -10.27 40.17
C ASP A 467 -1.13 -10.50 38.98
N LYS A 468 -0.70 -10.19 37.75
CA LYS A 468 -1.44 -10.53 36.53
C LYS A 468 -1.18 -11.97 36.10
N LEU A 469 0.04 -12.47 36.27
CA LEU A 469 0.45 -13.82 35.87
C LEU A 469 -0.16 -14.92 36.77
N LYS A 470 -0.44 -14.62 38.05
CA LYS A 470 -1.16 -15.52 38.98
C LYS A 470 -2.49 -16.07 38.42
N LYS A 471 -3.14 -15.39 37.46
CA LYS A 471 -4.39 -15.87 36.83
C LYS A 471 -4.20 -17.05 35.86
N TYR A 472 -2.96 -17.30 35.42
CA TYR A 472 -2.63 -18.30 34.39
C TYR A 472 -1.97 -19.56 34.93
N VAL A 473 -1.63 -19.59 36.23
CA VAL A 473 -0.99 -20.74 36.87
C VAL A 473 -1.96 -21.92 36.88
N THR A 474 -1.57 -23.01 36.22
CA THR A 474 -2.27 -24.30 36.27
C THR A 474 -1.64 -25.25 37.28
N GLU A 475 -0.32 -25.14 37.52
CA GLU A 475 0.44 -26.00 38.42
C GLU A 475 1.50 -25.21 39.21
N GLY A 476 1.82 -25.65 40.42
CA GLY A 476 2.85 -25.04 41.28
C GLY A 476 2.40 -23.75 41.97
N SER A 477 3.34 -22.84 42.25
CA SER A 477 3.09 -21.54 42.89
C SER A 477 4.20 -20.53 42.61
N ILE A 478 3.82 -19.28 42.34
CA ILE A 478 4.76 -18.20 42.03
C ILE A 478 5.39 -17.66 43.33
N HIS A 479 6.72 -17.79 43.46
CA HIS A 479 7.52 -17.20 44.54
C HIS A 479 8.46 -16.11 43.98
N PRO A 480 8.03 -14.82 43.93
CA PRO A 480 8.80 -13.77 43.24
C PRO A 480 10.26 -13.61 43.70
N GLU A 481 10.52 -13.74 45.00
CA GLU A 481 11.89 -13.62 45.54
C GLU A 481 12.81 -14.75 45.07
N LYS A 482 12.34 -16.02 45.05
CA LYS A 482 13.12 -17.15 44.54
C LYS A 482 13.38 -17.06 43.03
N ILE A 483 12.40 -16.53 42.29
CA ILE A 483 12.51 -16.30 40.86
C ILE A 483 13.53 -15.20 40.59
N LYS A 484 13.50 -14.11 41.37
CA LYS A 484 14.50 -13.04 41.37
C LYS A 484 15.90 -13.54 41.74
N GLU A 485 16.04 -14.39 42.77
CA GLU A 485 17.28 -15.09 43.11
C GLU A 485 17.78 -16.03 42.00
N GLY A 486 16.91 -16.39 41.05
CA GLY A 486 17.23 -17.29 39.94
C GLY A 486 17.26 -18.77 40.32
N THR A 487 16.58 -19.17 41.40
CA THR A 487 16.48 -20.57 41.84
C THR A 487 15.20 -21.27 41.36
N GLU A 488 14.11 -20.51 41.18
CA GLU A 488 12.88 -20.98 40.55
C GLU A 488 12.62 -20.26 39.22
N VAL A 489 12.03 -20.97 38.26
CA VAL A 489 11.53 -20.40 37.00
C VAL A 489 10.07 -20.77 36.78
N ILE A 490 9.34 -20.02 35.95
CA ILE A 490 7.98 -20.38 35.54
C ILE A 490 7.99 -20.78 34.07
N LEU A 491 7.31 -21.89 33.73
CA LEU A 491 7.15 -22.31 32.35
C LEU A 491 5.82 -21.78 31.79
N ALA A 492 5.86 -21.09 30.65
CA ALA A 492 4.69 -20.59 29.96
C ALA A 492 4.43 -21.42 28.70
N VAL A 493 3.28 -22.09 28.65
CA VAL A 493 2.80 -22.90 27.53
C VAL A 493 1.56 -22.29 26.87
N THR A 494 1.32 -22.63 25.61
CA THR A 494 0.06 -22.35 24.91
C THR A 494 -0.97 -23.45 25.12
N ASP A 495 -0.54 -24.68 25.41
CA ASP A 495 -1.36 -25.86 25.62
C ASP A 495 -0.78 -26.69 26.79
N PRO A 496 -1.58 -27.21 27.74
CA PRO A 496 -1.09 -28.15 28.76
C PRO A 496 -0.29 -29.34 28.21
N GLU A 497 -0.61 -29.83 27.00
CA GLU A 497 0.09 -30.98 26.40
C GLU A 497 1.45 -30.61 25.78
N SER A 498 1.86 -29.33 25.76
CA SER A 498 3.13 -28.88 25.16
C SER A 498 4.33 -28.79 26.12
N CYS A 499 4.24 -29.37 27.33
CA CYS A 499 5.35 -29.46 28.28
C CYS A 499 5.30 -30.75 29.13
N THR A 500 6.48 -31.32 29.38
CA THR A 500 6.70 -32.56 30.15
C THR A 500 7.30 -32.33 31.55
N TYR A 501 7.54 -31.07 31.92
CA TYR A 501 8.13 -30.70 33.22
C TYR A 501 7.06 -30.16 34.18
N HIS A 502 7.08 -30.67 35.41
CA HIS A 502 6.12 -30.35 36.47
C HIS A 502 6.73 -29.45 37.56
N ALA A 503 5.88 -28.87 38.41
CA ALA A 503 6.30 -27.98 39.48
C ALA A 503 7.09 -28.74 40.56
N GLY A 504 8.36 -28.37 40.72
CA GLY A 504 9.37 -29.02 41.57
C GLY A 504 10.49 -29.70 40.78
N ASP A 505 10.33 -29.92 39.47
CA ASP A 505 11.35 -30.57 38.64
C ASP A 505 12.60 -29.69 38.44
N LYS A 506 13.75 -30.34 38.26
CA LYS A 506 15.00 -29.68 37.87
C LYS A 506 15.06 -29.53 36.36
N LEU A 507 15.26 -28.30 35.90
CA LEU A 507 15.37 -27.97 34.49
C LEU A 507 16.86 -27.84 34.10
N PRO A 508 17.38 -28.60 33.12
CA PRO A 508 18.79 -28.52 32.71
C PRO A 508 19.01 -27.33 31.78
N LEU A 509 18.86 -26.13 32.35
CA LEU A 509 18.87 -24.85 31.65
C LEU A 509 20.30 -24.31 31.48
N ASN A 510 20.54 -23.65 30.35
CA ASN A 510 21.83 -23.09 29.97
C ASN A 510 21.63 -21.79 29.20
N ASP A 511 22.71 -21.01 29.15
CA ASP A 511 22.87 -19.88 28.25
C ASP A 511 24.29 -19.94 27.64
N ASP A 512 24.54 -19.22 26.55
CA ASP A 512 25.77 -19.30 25.75
C ASP A 512 26.43 -17.91 25.68
N ILE A 513 27.26 -17.60 26.68
CA ILE A 513 27.81 -16.26 26.87
C ILE A 513 28.96 -15.97 25.89
N TYR A 514 28.88 -14.83 25.20
CA TYR A 514 29.94 -14.29 24.34
C TYR A 514 30.87 -13.33 25.11
N PRO A 515 32.16 -13.20 24.71
CA PRO A 515 33.03 -12.14 25.22
C PRO A 515 32.57 -10.76 24.72
N ASP A 516 32.61 -9.73 25.56
CA ASP A 516 32.14 -8.35 25.29
C ASP A 516 32.58 -7.78 23.92
N ILE A 517 33.83 -8.07 23.51
CA ILE A 517 34.42 -7.59 22.25
C ILE A 517 33.68 -8.18 21.02
N ILE A 518 33.20 -9.42 21.13
CA ILE A 518 32.42 -10.10 20.09
C ILE A 518 30.95 -9.72 20.20
N ASP A 519 30.40 -9.74 21.42
CA ASP A 519 29.00 -9.38 21.71
C ASP A 519 28.63 -8.00 21.12
N GLN A 520 29.56 -7.04 21.20
CA GLN A 520 29.33 -5.65 20.79
C GLN A 520 29.93 -5.33 19.41
N SER A 521 30.37 -6.34 18.64
CA SER A 521 30.98 -6.15 17.32
C SER A 521 29.93 -6.09 16.22
N GLU A 522 29.73 -4.89 15.66
CA GLU A 522 28.97 -4.69 14.42
C GLU A 522 29.55 -5.50 13.24
N GLU A 523 30.86 -5.79 13.23
CA GLU A 523 31.49 -6.58 12.16
C GLU A 523 31.09 -8.06 12.23
N TYR A 524 31.14 -8.64 13.43
CA TYR A 524 30.64 -10.00 13.68
C TYR A 524 29.13 -10.10 13.41
N ARG A 525 28.37 -9.11 13.89
CA ARG A 525 26.91 -8.99 13.69
C ARG A 525 26.51 -8.85 12.20
N LEU A 526 27.42 -8.34 11.37
CA LEU A 526 27.26 -8.22 9.91
C LEU A 526 27.86 -9.41 9.13
N GLY A 527 28.41 -10.42 9.81
CA GLY A 527 29.01 -11.59 9.18
C GLY A 527 30.32 -11.31 8.42
N LYS A 528 31.03 -10.23 8.77
CA LYS A 528 32.37 -9.95 8.22
C LYS A 528 33.43 -10.85 8.86
N ASP A 529 34.54 -11.04 8.15
CA ASP A 529 35.78 -11.53 8.75
C ASP A 529 36.27 -10.60 9.88
N LEU A 530 36.89 -11.19 10.90
CA LEU A 530 37.34 -10.50 12.10
C LEU A 530 38.86 -10.39 12.13
N ASP A 531 39.42 -9.37 11.47
CA ASP A 531 40.87 -9.11 11.39
C ASP A 531 41.58 -9.05 12.77
N PHE A 532 40.82 -8.83 13.84
CA PHE A 532 41.30 -8.76 15.22
C PHE A 532 41.23 -10.09 16.01
N VAL A 533 40.78 -11.21 15.41
CA VAL A 533 40.65 -12.51 16.09
C VAL A 533 41.07 -13.69 15.20
N GLU A 534 42.04 -14.49 15.66
CA GLU A 534 42.36 -15.76 15.01
C GLU A 534 41.19 -16.77 15.12
N PRO A 535 40.93 -17.58 14.07
CA PRO A 535 39.84 -18.55 14.11
C PRO A 535 40.06 -19.65 15.14
N THR A 536 38.98 -19.98 15.86
CA THR A 536 38.95 -20.99 16.93
C THR A 536 39.40 -22.38 16.47
N TYR A 537 39.21 -22.68 15.18
CA TYR A 537 39.76 -23.85 14.50
C TYR A 537 40.26 -23.44 13.11
N GLY A 538 41.49 -23.85 12.78
CA GLY A 538 42.03 -23.69 11.43
C GLY A 538 41.25 -24.50 10.38
N ALA A 539 41.34 -24.06 9.13
CA ALA A 539 40.80 -24.78 7.99
C ALA A 539 41.50 -26.14 7.79
N GLU A 540 40.74 -27.17 7.46
CA GLU A 540 41.24 -28.54 7.26
C GLU A 540 40.62 -29.15 5.99
N GLY A 541 41.44 -29.35 4.95
CA GLY A 541 40.95 -29.82 3.65
C GLY A 541 40.00 -28.80 3.01
N ASN A 542 38.77 -29.24 2.69
CA ASN A 542 37.72 -28.40 2.11
C ASN A 542 36.91 -27.61 3.18
N ASN A 543 37.17 -27.82 4.47
CA ASN A 543 36.46 -27.13 5.55
C ASN A 543 37.08 -25.75 5.83
N TRP A 544 36.25 -24.71 5.82
CA TRP A 544 36.64 -23.34 6.18
C TRP A 544 37.11 -23.21 7.63
N ALA A 545 37.80 -22.11 7.94
CA ALA A 545 38.13 -21.73 9.31
C ALA A 545 36.84 -21.48 10.11
N GLN A 546 36.82 -21.91 11.38
CA GLN A 546 35.61 -21.88 12.21
C GLN A 546 35.81 -20.98 13.43
N TYR A 547 34.88 -20.05 13.62
CA TYR A 547 34.85 -19.11 14.75
C TYR A 547 33.75 -19.53 15.74
N CYS A 548 34.13 -19.85 16.96
CA CYS A 548 33.23 -20.16 18.07
C CYS A 548 33.72 -19.43 19.32
N PHE A 549 32.91 -18.50 19.82
CA PHE A 549 33.28 -17.62 20.93
C PHE A 549 32.45 -17.88 22.20
N ALA A 550 31.23 -18.39 22.02
CA ALA A 550 30.29 -18.71 23.09
C ALA A 550 30.85 -19.71 24.11
N LYS A 551 30.50 -19.52 25.39
CA LYS A 551 30.75 -20.45 26.49
C LYS A 551 29.49 -20.73 27.29
N ARG A 552 29.21 -22.02 27.48
CA ARG A 552 28.06 -22.54 28.23
C ARG A 552 28.09 -22.04 29.68
N LYS A 553 27.09 -21.25 30.04
CA LYS A 553 26.69 -20.96 31.40
C LYS A 553 25.60 -21.95 31.81
N LYS A 554 25.85 -22.79 32.81
CA LYS A 554 24.81 -23.64 33.41
C LYS A 554 23.99 -22.83 34.40
N LEU A 555 22.67 -23.02 34.40
CA LEU A 555 21.72 -22.35 35.29
C LEU A 555 21.03 -23.43 36.13
N GLU A 556 21.31 -23.47 37.44
CA GLU A 556 20.73 -24.47 38.35
C GLU A 556 19.35 -24.02 38.85
N VAL A 557 18.31 -24.40 38.11
CA VAL A 557 16.92 -23.96 38.33
C VAL A 557 15.95 -25.11 38.56
N THR A 558 14.90 -24.84 39.34
CA THR A 558 13.71 -25.69 39.45
C THR A 558 12.47 -25.00 38.90
N VAL A 559 11.50 -25.77 38.39
CA VAL A 559 10.20 -25.24 37.97
C VAL A 559 9.38 -24.87 39.22
N GLY A 560 9.13 -23.58 39.45
CA GLY A 560 8.26 -23.12 40.54
C GLY A 560 6.77 -23.22 40.20
N ALA A 561 6.42 -23.03 38.91
CA ALA A 561 5.06 -23.14 38.41
C ALA A 561 5.02 -23.42 36.89
N VAL A 562 3.86 -23.89 36.42
CA VAL A 562 3.50 -23.96 35.00
C VAL A 562 2.27 -23.08 34.77
N MET A 563 2.26 -22.32 33.68
CA MET A 563 1.15 -21.43 33.30
C MET A 563 0.71 -21.62 31.86
N VAL A 564 -0.61 -21.57 31.62
CA VAL A 564 -1.21 -21.63 30.27
C VAL A 564 -1.72 -20.24 29.90
N ILE A 565 -1.17 -19.63 28.86
CA ILE A 565 -1.60 -18.30 28.39
C ILE A 565 -2.46 -18.44 27.14
N ASP A 566 -3.78 -18.37 27.30
CA ASP A 566 -4.78 -18.42 26.23
C ASP A 566 -4.87 -17.12 25.39
N ASN A 567 -4.50 -16.00 25.99
CA ASN A 567 -4.82 -14.68 25.47
C ASN A 567 -3.71 -14.14 24.56
N GLN A 568 -4.01 -14.04 23.26
CA GLN A 568 -3.09 -13.52 22.23
C GLN A 568 -2.36 -12.22 22.61
N MET A 569 -2.97 -11.32 23.39
CA MET A 569 -2.34 -10.04 23.77
C MET A 569 -1.39 -10.14 24.97
N ASP A 570 -1.57 -11.14 25.83
CA ASP A 570 -0.57 -11.46 26.85
C ASP A 570 0.50 -12.41 26.27
N GLN A 571 0.15 -13.29 25.31
CA GLN A 571 1.12 -14.08 24.52
C GLN A 571 2.16 -13.18 23.82
N GLN A 572 1.75 -12.09 23.16
CA GLN A 572 2.65 -11.10 22.52
C GLN A 572 3.76 -10.51 23.42
N LYS A 573 3.60 -10.62 24.75
CA LYS A 573 4.55 -10.13 25.76
C LYS A 573 5.38 -11.22 26.40
N TYR A 574 4.75 -12.37 26.66
CA TYR A 574 5.29 -13.46 27.46
C TYR A 574 5.76 -14.66 26.64
N PHE A 575 5.60 -14.59 25.31
CA PHE A 575 6.19 -15.51 24.34
C PHE A 575 7.02 -14.71 23.34
N PHE A 576 8.24 -15.18 23.10
CA PHE A 576 8.96 -14.95 21.86
C PHE A 576 8.63 -16.07 20.86
N SER A 577 8.74 -15.78 19.57
CA SER A 577 8.65 -16.75 18.47
C SER A 577 9.37 -16.15 17.27
N TYR A 578 10.32 -16.91 16.72
CA TYR A 578 11.19 -16.46 15.64
C TYR A 578 11.28 -17.58 14.60
N TYR A 579 10.55 -17.41 13.49
CA TYR A 579 10.28 -18.40 12.44
C TYR A 579 9.57 -19.70 12.89
N ASN A 580 9.86 -20.22 14.08
CA ASN A 580 9.22 -21.41 14.67
C ASN A 580 8.39 -21.04 15.91
N THR A 581 7.38 -21.88 16.19
CA THR A 581 6.62 -21.87 17.45
C THR A 581 7.40 -22.64 18.52
N PHE A 582 8.12 -21.94 19.39
CA PHE A 582 8.71 -22.54 20.59
C PHE A 582 7.56 -23.08 21.49
N PRO A 583 7.55 -24.37 21.90
CA PRO A 583 6.38 -24.95 22.58
C PRO A 583 6.16 -24.42 24.00
N TRP A 584 7.21 -23.82 24.59
CA TRP A 584 7.17 -23.08 25.85
C TRP A 584 8.22 -21.97 25.85
N ASN A 585 7.94 -20.91 26.63
CA ASN A 585 8.88 -19.86 26.99
C ASN A 585 9.08 -19.86 28.52
N ILE A 586 10.19 -19.30 29.00
CA ILE A 586 10.51 -19.24 30.42
C ILE A 586 10.26 -17.83 30.94
N ILE A 587 9.58 -17.67 32.08
CA ILE A 587 9.33 -16.35 32.69
C ILE A 587 10.10 -16.21 34.00
N VAL A 588 10.86 -15.11 34.11
CA VAL A 588 11.72 -14.74 35.24
C VAL A 588 11.57 -13.26 35.58
N SER A 589 12.22 -12.77 36.64
CA SER A 589 12.30 -11.33 36.86
C SER A 589 13.29 -10.70 35.87
N ASP A 590 13.05 -9.46 35.50
CA ASP A 590 14.07 -8.54 34.98
C ASP A 590 15.41 -8.58 35.77
N GLU A 591 15.37 -8.63 37.10
CA GLU A 591 16.57 -8.74 37.95
C GLU A 591 17.25 -10.13 37.92
N THR A 592 16.58 -11.18 37.43
CA THR A 592 17.10 -12.56 37.47
C THR A 592 18.34 -12.75 36.60
N PHE A 593 18.40 -12.10 35.45
CA PHE A 593 19.54 -12.16 34.53
C PHE A 593 20.86 -11.71 35.18
N ALA A 594 20.81 -10.63 35.96
CA ALA A 594 21.97 -10.11 36.70
C ALA A 594 22.44 -11.10 37.80
N ASN A 595 21.51 -11.78 38.47
CA ASN A 595 21.82 -12.79 39.49
C ASN A 595 22.35 -14.10 38.90
N TRP A 596 21.88 -14.49 37.71
CA TRP A 596 22.51 -15.53 36.90
C TRP A 596 23.88 -15.10 36.35
N GLY A 597 24.18 -13.80 36.30
CA GLY A 597 25.40 -13.27 35.68
C GLY A 597 25.40 -13.47 34.17
N LEU A 598 24.29 -13.08 33.54
CA LEU A 598 24.11 -12.94 32.09
C LEU A 598 24.20 -11.43 31.72
N PRO A 599 24.53 -11.10 30.46
CA PRO A 599 24.69 -9.71 30.03
C PRO A 599 23.38 -8.92 29.91
N ASP A 600 22.22 -9.58 29.88
CA ASP A 600 20.89 -8.97 29.72
C ASP A 600 20.55 -7.93 30.81
N ASN A 601 20.69 -6.66 30.47
CA ASN A 601 20.37 -5.51 31.35
C ASN A 601 19.48 -4.46 30.65
N ARG A 602 18.90 -4.82 29.51
CA ARG A 602 18.19 -3.93 28.58
C ARG A 602 16.80 -4.48 28.26
N TYR A 603 15.80 -3.63 28.29
CA TYR A 603 14.44 -4.03 27.96
C TYR A 603 14.27 -4.08 26.44
N SER A 604 14.07 -5.29 25.91
CA SER A 604 13.85 -5.57 24.49
C SER A 604 12.50 -5.07 23.98
N LYS A 605 11.48 -4.92 24.85
CA LYS A 605 10.16 -4.38 24.49
C LYS A 605 9.65 -3.37 25.51
N LEU A 606 8.95 -2.34 25.03
CA LEU A 606 8.26 -1.34 25.84
C LEU A 606 6.93 -0.93 25.20
N TRP A 607 5.85 -1.00 25.97
CA TRP A 607 4.55 -0.40 25.65
C TRP A 607 4.28 0.80 26.57
N VAL A 608 3.76 1.89 25.99
CA VAL A 608 3.36 3.11 26.72
C VAL A 608 1.95 3.52 26.31
N SER A 609 1.15 3.98 27.27
CA SER A 609 -0.12 4.65 26.99
C SER A 609 -0.22 5.98 27.74
N CYS A 610 -0.73 7.00 27.07
CA CYS A 610 -0.77 8.38 27.52
C CYS A 610 -2.13 8.77 28.14
N LYS A 611 -2.13 9.86 28.91
CA LYS A 611 -3.32 10.45 29.50
C LYS A 611 -4.15 11.13 28.40
N LYS A 612 -5.45 10.84 28.34
CA LYS A 612 -6.35 11.41 27.31
C LYS A 612 -6.32 12.94 27.34
N GLY A 613 -5.88 13.56 26.24
CA GLY A 613 -5.79 15.01 26.10
C GLY A 613 -4.59 15.66 26.80
N GLY A 614 -3.56 14.89 27.16
CA GLY A 614 -2.23 15.45 27.42
C GLY A 614 -1.57 15.91 26.12
N ASP A 615 -0.66 16.88 26.23
CA ASP A 615 0.26 17.24 25.14
C ASP A 615 1.34 16.14 25.05
N THR A 616 1.59 15.61 23.85
CA THR A 616 2.57 14.54 23.61
C THR A 616 3.85 15.03 22.93
N ALA A 617 3.96 16.31 22.55
CA ALA A 617 5.13 16.80 21.79
C ALA A 617 6.45 16.68 22.58
N GLU A 618 6.46 17.03 23.87
CA GLU A 618 7.64 16.84 24.73
C GLU A 618 7.94 15.35 24.97
N PHE A 619 6.90 14.52 25.11
CA PHE A 619 7.02 13.08 25.31
C PHE A 619 7.57 12.37 24.06
N GLU A 620 7.17 12.79 22.86
CA GLU A 620 7.65 12.25 21.59
C GLU A 620 9.15 12.52 21.40
N HIS A 621 9.63 13.71 21.77
CA HIS A 621 11.07 13.99 21.78
C HIS A 621 11.83 13.08 22.76
N LEU A 622 11.29 12.80 23.96
CA LEU A 622 11.85 11.81 24.89
C LEU A 622 11.81 10.38 24.33
N TRP A 623 10.74 10.02 23.62
CA TRP A 623 10.53 8.72 23.00
C TRP A 623 11.54 8.45 21.88
N TYR A 624 11.68 9.35 20.88
CA TYR A 624 12.68 9.19 19.82
C TYR A 624 14.12 9.26 20.37
N LYS A 625 14.38 10.04 21.41
CA LYS A 625 15.68 10.01 22.10
C LYS A 625 15.98 8.65 22.74
N THR A 626 14.99 8.03 23.38
CA THR A 626 15.11 6.66 23.92
C THR A 626 15.36 5.64 22.81
N LEU A 627 14.78 5.82 21.63
CA LEU A 627 15.04 4.97 20.46
C LEU A 627 16.51 5.02 20.02
N LEU A 628 17.06 6.24 19.91
CA LEU A 628 18.44 6.50 19.51
C LEU A 628 19.45 6.03 20.56
N HIS A 629 19.14 6.17 21.85
CA HIS A 629 19.93 5.59 22.94
C HIS A 629 19.92 4.05 22.91
N GLY A 630 18.77 3.45 22.58
CA GLY A 630 18.58 2.00 22.61
C GLY A 630 19.39 1.26 21.54
N GLN A 631 19.44 1.80 20.31
CA GLN A 631 20.06 1.17 19.13
C GLN A 631 19.43 -0.19 18.73
N LEU A 632 19.46 -0.52 17.44
CA LEU A 632 18.76 -1.69 16.87
C LEU A 632 17.26 -1.79 17.26
N MET A 633 16.61 -0.67 17.62
CA MET A 633 15.21 -0.61 18.02
C MET A 633 14.29 -0.17 16.88
N GLU A 634 13.18 -0.86 16.70
CA GLU A 634 12.00 -0.38 15.98
C GLU A 634 11.04 0.35 16.93
N ASN A 635 10.25 1.29 16.40
CA ASN A 635 9.06 1.79 17.09
C ASN A 635 7.81 1.82 16.20
N ARG A 636 6.65 1.84 16.85
CA ARG A 636 5.32 1.85 16.23
C ARG A 636 4.41 2.74 17.08
N VAL A 637 3.94 3.83 16.49
CA VAL A 637 3.06 4.82 17.14
C VAL A 637 1.63 4.57 16.70
N ALA A 638 0.71 4.47 17.66
CA ALA A 638 -0.67 4.10 17.38
C ALA A 638 -1.43 5.16 16.58
N GLN A 639 -1.02 6.42 16.67
CA GLN A 639 -1.65 7.53 15.97
C GLN A 639 -1.17 7.60 14.52
N ASP A 640 0.14 7.66 14.28
CA ASP A 640 0.77 7.66 12.96
C ASP A 640 0.23 6.53 12.06
N ILE A 641 0.09 5.32 12.58
CA ILE A 641 -0.39 4.17 11.80
C ILE A 641 -1.88 4.32 11.48
N LYS A 642 -2.71 4.86 12.38
CA LYS A 642 -4.13 5.17 12.09
C LYS A 642 -4.23 6.28 11.04
N ASP A 643 -3.39 7.32 11.14
CA ASP A 643 -3.41 8.46 10.23
C ASP A 643 -2.89 8.08 8.84
N GLN A 644 -1.92 7.16 8.73
CA GLN A 644 -1.53 6.54 7.46
C GLN A 644 -2.65 5.68 6.85
N ILE A 645 -3.36 4.90 7.68
CA ILE A 645 -4.53 4.12 7.24
C ILE A 645 -5.65 5.04 6.75
N GLU A 646 -5.93 6.13 7.47
CA GLU A 646 -6.96 7.10 7.12
C GLU A 646 -6.56 7.91 5.88
N ALA A 647 -5.34 8.46 5.80
CA ALA A 647 -4.85 9.20 4.63
C ALA A 647 -4.87 8.34 3.35
N THR A 648 -4.48 7.06 3.45
CA THR A 648 -4.57 6.11 2.33
C THR A 648 -6.03 5.91 1.90
N ASN A 649 -6.92 5.67 2.86
CA ASN A 649 -8.35 5.48 2.60
C ASN A 649 -9.01 6.72 1.98
N GLN A 650 -8.79 7.89 2.58
CA GLN A 650 -9.32 9.16 2.10
C GLN A 650 -8.82 9.47 0.69
N SER A 651 -7.54 9.26 0.40
CA SER A 651 -6.94 9.52 -0.91
C SER A 651 -7.50 8.61 -2.00
N GLY A 652 -7.52 7.30 -1.78
CA GLY A 652 -8.08 6.34 -2.75
C GLY A 652 -9.57 6.56 -3.01
N MET A 653 -10.36 6.83 -1.95
CA MET A 653 -11.78 7.15 -2.10
C MET A 653 -12.02 8.50 -2.78
N THR A 654 -11.19 9.51 -2.52
CA THR A 654 -11.30 10.84 -3.16
C THR A 654 -11.00 10.76 -4.66
N LEU A 655 -10.00 9.97 -5.05
CA LEU A 655 -9.70 9.69 -6.45
C LEU A 655 -10.88 8.96 -7.13
N PHE A 656 -11.45 7.93 -6.49
CA PHE A 656 -12.66 7.26 -6.96
C PHE A 656 -13.85 8.22 -7.14
N PHE A 657 -14.18 9.01 -6.13
CA PHE A 657 -15.31 9.95 -6.21
C PHE A 657 -15.09 11.03 -7.27
N SER A 658 -13.84 11.44 -7.52
CA SER A 658 -13.48 12.40 -8.58
C SER A 658 -13.65 11.80 -9.98
N MET A 659 -13.24 10.54 -10.18
CA MET A 659 -13.51 9.80 -11.42
C MET A 659 -15.02 9.60 -11.65
N LEU A 660 -15.75 9.20 -10.61
CA LEU A 660 -17.20 9.02 -10.65
C LEU A 660 -17.91 10.34 -10.96
N PHE A 661 -17.49 11.46 -10.38
CA PHE A 661 -18.04 12.79 -10.66
C PHE A 661 -17.91 13.17 -12.14
N MET A 662 -16.74 12.95 -12.76
CA MET A 662 -16.53 13.23 -14.19
C MET A 662 -17.43 12.36 -15.09
N VAL A 663 -17.50 11.04 -14.84
CA VAL A 663 -18.35 10.11 -15.60
C VAL A 663 -19.85 10.45 -15.42
N ALA A 664 -20.25 10.79 -14.20
CA ALA A 664 -21.61 11.23 -13.89
C ALA A 664 -21.96 12.55 -14.59
N ALA A 665 -21.07 13.55 -14.59
CA ALA A 665 -21.31 14.85 -15.23
C ALA A 665 -21.53 14.74 -16.74
N ILE A 666 -20.68 13.98 -17.45
CA ILE A 666 -20.84 13.69 -18.89
C ILE A 666 -22.22 13.05 -19.14
N SER A 667 -22.58 12.08 -18.32
CA SER A 667 -23.79 11.28 -18.49
C SER A 667 -25.07 12.01 -18.07
N ILE A 668 -24.99 12.93 -17.10
CA ILE A 668 -26.03 13.90 -16.72
C ILE A 668 -26.38 14.77 -17.93
N ILE A 669 -25.36 15.35 -18.58
CA ILE A 669 -25.54 16.21 -19.77
C ILE A 669 -26.11 15.40 -20.94
N GLY A 670 -25.58 14.19 -21.20
CA GLY A 670 -26.10 13.27 -22.21
C GLY A 670 -27.56 12.88 -21.97
N THR A 671 -27.91 12.59 -20.72
CA THR A 671 -29.27 12.22 -20.28
C THR A 671 -30.26 13.37 -20.43
N ILE A 672 -29.91 14.58 -19.99
CA ILE A 672 -30.73 15.79 -20.15
C ILE A 672 -30.99 16.07 -21.64
N ASN A 673 -29.94 16.05 -22.46
CA ASN A 673 -30.07 16.28 -23.90
C ASN A 673 -30.98 15.25 -24.56
N ALA A 674 -30.77 13.96 -24.27
CA ALA A 674 -31.55 12.88 -24.85
C ALA A 674 -33.02 12.86 -24.36
N PHE A 675 -33.31 13.17 -23.09
CA PHE A 675 -34.70 13.30 -22.61
C PHE A 675 -35.41 14.55 -23.15
N SER A 676 -34.72 15.69 -23.23
CA SER A 676 -35.25 16.92 -23.84
C SER A 676 -35.65 16.70 -25.30
N MET A 677 -34.72 16.17 -26.10
CA MET A 677 -34.93 15.75 -27.49
C MET A 677 -36.04 14.70 -27.64
N GLY A 678 -35.96 13.61 -26.87
CA GLY A 678 -36.92 12.52 -26.92
C GLY A 678 -38.35 12.92 -26.52
N SER A 679 -38.50 13.88 -25.61
CA SER A 679 -39.80 14.40 -25.20
C SER A 679 -40.45 15.28 -26.26
N ARG A 680 -39.67 16.12 -26.97
CA ARG A 680 -40.15 16.91 -28.12
C ARG A 680 -40.67 16.00 -29.23
N LEU A 681 -39.93 14.93 -29.58
CA LEU A 681 -40.40 13.92 -30.55
C LEU A 681 -41.66 13.15 -30.10
N GLU A 682 -42.01 13.18 -28.81
CA GLU A 682 -43.26 12.61 -28.30
C GLU A 682 -44.39 13.63 -28.13
N ARG A 683 -44.15 14.95 -28.30
CA ARG A 683 -45.17 16.02 -28.15
C ARG A 683 -46.48 15.71 -28.89
N LYS A 684 -46.38 15.41 -30.19
CA LYS A 684 -47.54 15.06 -31.05
C LYS A 684 -48.25 13.78 -30.61
N ARG A 685 -47.49 12.80 -30.09
CA ARG A 685 -48.05 11.58 -29.51
C ARG A 685 -48.76 11.85 -28.18
N PHE A 686 -48.21 12.73 -27.33
CA PHE A 686 -48.87 13.15 -26.09
C PHE A 686 -50.15 13.95 -26.38
N ALA A 687 -50.14 14.82 -27.39
CA ALA A 687 -51.34 15.56 -27.81
C ALA A 687 -52.44 14.63 -28.33
N LEU A 688 -52.10 13.67 -29.20
CA LEU A 688 -53.04 12.64 -29.69
C LEU A 688 -53.60 11.76 -28.56
N LEU A 689 -52.75 11.29 -27.64
CA LEU A 689 -53.22 10.53 -26.47
C LEU A 689 -54.12 11.37 -25.56
N ARG A 690 -53.82 12.67 -25.38
CA ARG A 690 -54.68 13.60 -24.64
C ARG A 690 -56.02 13.86 -25.33
N SER A 691 -56.08 13.92 -26.67
CA SER A 691 -57.36 13.97 -27.40
C SER A 691 -58.16 12.67 -27.29
N MET A 692 -57.50 11.54 -27.02
CA MET A 692 -58.15 10.26 -26.67
C MET A 692 -58.49 10.13 -25.17
N GLY A 693 -58.36 11.21 -24.39
CA GLY A 693 -58.72 11.24 -22.96
C GLY A 693 -57.62 10.84 -21.97
N GLU A 694 -56.38 10.59 -22.40
CA GLU A 694 -55.28 10.30 -21.46
C GLU A 694 -54.87 11.55 -20.67
N THR A 695 -54.87 11.45 -19.33
CA THR A 695 -54.50 12.56 -18.45
C THR A 695 -52.99 12.80 -18.44
N LYS A 696 -52.58 14.06 -18.20
CA LYS A 696 -51.15 14.44 -18.07
C LYS A 696 -50.43 13.57 -17.04
N THR A 697 -51.07 13.32 -15.89
CA THR A 697 -50.57 12.46 -14.81
C THR A 697 -50.37 11.00 -15.26
N ARG A 698 -51.31 10.43 -16.03
CA ARG A 698 -51.21 9.04 -16.51
C ARG A 698 -50.12 8.86 -17.58
N LEU A 699 -49.86 9.89 -18.40
CA LEU A 699 -48.71 9.92 -19.32
C LEU A 699 -47.37 10.01 -18.58
N PHE A 700 -47.27 10.84 -17.54
CA PHE A 700 -46.09 10.92 -16.68
C PHE A 700 -45.85 9.61 -15.93
N LEU A 701 -46.88 9.04 -15.29
CA LEU A 701 -46.79 7.78 -14.53
C LEU A 701 -46.33 6.60 -15.41
N LYS A 702 -46.76 6.53 -16.68
CA LYS A 702 -46.29 5.52 -17.65
C LYS A 702 -44.79 5.66 -17.98
N LYS A 703 -44.24 6.88 -17.99
CA LYS A 703 -42.80 7.12 -18.16
C LYS A 703 -42.04 6.80 -16.88
N PHE A 704 -42.52 7.29 -15.74
CA PHE A 704 -41.98 7.01 -14.40
C PHE A 704 -41.84 5.50 -14.15
N LEU A 705 -42.90 4.71 -14.35
CA LEU A 705 -42.90 3.27 -14.09
C LEU A 705 -41.91 2.52 -14.99
N LEU A 706 -41.85 2.86 -16.28
CA LEU A 706 -40.89 2.28 -17.22
C LEU A 706 -39.43 2.57 -16.80
N THR A 707 -39.17 3.79 -16.34
CA THR A 707 -37.86 4.21 -15.85
C THR A 707 -37.53 3.51 -14.52
N PHE A 708 -38.47 3.42 -13.58
CA PHE A 708 -38.30 2.74 -12.30
C PHE A 708 -37.94 1.26 -12.45
N CYS A 709 -38.68 0.52 -13.29
CA CYS A 709 -38.37 -0.89 -13.57
C CYS A 709 -36.98 -1.06 -14.21
N PHE A 710 -36.51 -0.07 -15.00
CA PHE A 710 -35.13 -0.10 -15.49
C PHE A 710 -34.11 0.11 -14.37
N PHE A 711 -34.31 1.11 -13.51
CA PHE A 711 -33.39 1.38 -12.39
C PHE A 711 -33.28 0.23 -11.39
N LEU A 712 -34.39 -0.46 -11.11
CA LEU A 712 -34.37 -1.70 -10.33
C LEU A 712 -33.53 -2.79 -11.01
N PHE A 713 -33.75 -3.02 -12.32
CA PHE A 713 -33.02 -4.03 -13.07
C PHE A 713 -31.51 -3.72 -13.16
N SER A 714 -31.14 -2.45 -13.40
CA SER A 714 -29.73 -2.04 -13.39
C SER A 714 -29.08 -2.18 -12.01
N GLY A 715 -29.82 -1.89 -10.94
CA GLY A 715 -29.33 -2.08 -9.57
C GLY A 715 -29.01 -3.55 -9.27
N CYS A 716 -29.97 -4.45 -9.50
CA CYS A 716 -29.74 -5.89 -9.34
C CYS A 716 -28.59 -6.41 -10.22
N LEU A 717 -28.52 -5.96 -11.48
CA LEU A 717 -27.51 -6.43 -12.43
C LEU A 717 -26.11 -5.86 -12.14
N SER A 718 -26.01 -4.71 -11.46
CA SER A 718 -24.73 -4.09 -11.06
C SER A 718 -23.94 -4.86 -10.00
N VAL A 719 -24.58 -5.80 -9.30
CA VAL A 719 -23.91 -6.67 -8.31
C VAL A 719 -23.18 -7.84 -8.98
N LEU A 720 -23.54 -8.23 -10.21
CA LEU A 720 -22.92 -9.38 -10.89
C LEU A 720 -21.41 -9.17 -11.19
N PRO A 721 -20.94 -8.01 -11.69
CA PRO A 721 -19.51 -7.77 -11.89
C PRO A 721 -18.71 -7.82 -10.57
N VAL A 722 -19.27 -7.33 -9.47
CA VAL A 722 -18.65 -7.41 -8.13
C VAL A 722 -18.48 -8.87 -7.70
N TYR A 723 -19.53 -9.68 -7.83
CA TYR A 723 -19.47 -11.10 -7.48
C TYR A 723 -18.52 -11.90 -8.40
N ALA A 724 -18.52 -11.62 -9.70
CA ALA A 724 -17.63 -12.25 -10.66
C ALA A 724 -16.15 -11.92 -10.37
N PHE A 725 -15.84 -10.65 -10.09
CA PHE A 725 -14.48 -10.23 -9.73
C PHE A 725 -14.04 -10.79 -8.37
N GLY A 726 -14.93 -10.81 -7.37
CA GLY A 726 -14.65 -11.46 -6.08
C GLY A 726 -14.32 -12.96 -6.22
N LYS A 727 -14.97 -13.68 -7.14
CA LYS A 727 -14.61 -15.08 -7.47
C LYS A 727 -13.28 -15.19 -8.23
N LEU A 728 -12.94 -14.24 -9.09
CA LEU A 728 -11.63 -14.18 -9.75
C LEU A 728 -10.50 -13.92 -8.74
N ALA A 729 -10.69 -12.98 -7.81
CA ALA A 729 -9.71 -12.66 -6.76
C ALA A 729 -9.48 -13.85 -5.80
N LEU A 730 -10.56 -14.53 -5.37
CA LEU A 730 -10.44 -15.76 -4.56
C LEU A 730 -9.74 -16.91 -5.30
N TYR A 731 -9.89 -17.00 -6.62
CA TYR A 731 -9.16 -17.97 -7.44
C TYR A 731 -7.68 -17.60 -7.59
N ALA A 732 -7.38 -16.32 -7.85
CA ALA A 732 -6.01 -15.79 -7.90
C ALA A 732 -5.24 -16.03 -6.60
N ALA A 733 -5.85 -15.70 -5.45
CA ALA A 733 -5.25 -15.92 -4.13
C ALA A 733 -4.89 -17.40 -3.88
N ARG A 734 -5.80 -18.33 -4.21
CA ARG A 734 -5.57 -19.77 -4.10
C ARG A 734 -4.51 -20.29 -5.06
N LEU A 735 -4.42 -19.72 -6.26
CA LEU A 735 -3.40 -20.09 -7.25
C LEU A 735 -2.00 -19.71 -6.74
N VAL A 736 -1.87 -18.52 -6.13
CA VAL A 736 -0.65 -18.07 -5.45
C VAL A 736 -0.33 -18.96 -4.24
N GLU A 737 -1.31 -19.21 -3.36
CA GLU A 737 -1.15 -20.06 -2.17
C GLU A 737 -0.67 -21.49 -2.52
N ASN A 738 -1.27 -22.11 -3.54
CA ASN A 738 -0.86 -23.43 -4.01
C ASN A 738 0.55 -23.41 -4.61
N SER A 739 0.94 -22.35 -5.34
CA SER A 739 2.27 -22.25 -5.95
C SER A 739 3.40 -22.27 -4.92
N TYR A 740 3.19 -21.65 -3.74
CA TYR A 740 4.13 -21.76 -2.62
C TYR A 740 4.14 -23.18 -2.02
N LYS A 741 2.97 -23.81 -1.82
CA LYS A 741 2.87 -25.19 -1.29
C LYS A 741 3.46 -26.25 -2.21
N GLU A 742 3.45 -26.03 -3.52
CA GLU A 742 4.04 -26.91 -4.54
C GLU A 742 5.55 -26.64 -4.76
N GLY A 743 6.16 -25.74 -3.98
CA GLY A 743 7.59 -25.39 -4.09
C GLY A 743 7.95 -24.68 -5.40
N LYS A 744 6.96 -24.10 -6.09
CA LYS A 744 7.09 -23.46 -7.41
C LYS A 744 6.35 -22.12 -7.39
N PRO A 745 6.84 -21.12 -6.64
CA PRO A 745 6.18 -19.83 -6.51
C PRO A 745 5.95 -19.21 -7.90
N LEU A 746 4.75 -18.68 -8.12
CA LEU A 746 4.46 -17.93 -9.34
C LEU A 746 5.43 -16.75 -9.48
N PRO A 747 5.95 -16.46 -10.68
CA PRO A 747 6.78 -15.28 -10.88
C PRO A 747 5.99 -14.01 -10.52
N TYR A 748 6.65 -13.01 -9.95
CA TYR A 748 6.01 -11.76 -9.50
C TYR A 748 5.20 -11.05 -10.61
N THR A 749 5.58 -11.28 -11.87
CA THR A 749 4.93 -10.76 -13.09
C THR A 749 3.69 -11.54 -13.54
N HIS A 750 3.20 -12.51 -12.76
CA HIS A 750 1.99 -13.26 -13.06
C HIS A 750 0.73 -12.51 -12.59
N TRP A 751 -0.29 -12.38 -13.44
CA TRP A 751 -1.53 -11.61 -13.20
C TRP A 751 -2.23 -11.88 -11.85
N ALA A 752 -2.12 -13.09 -11.31
CA ALA A 752 -2.70 -13.44 -10.00
C ALA A 752 -2.01 -12.74 -8.81
N SER A 753 -0.81 -12.19 -9.01
CA SER A 753 -0.06 -11.41 -8.02
C SER A 753 -0.49 -9.94 -7.99
N GLU A 754 -1.06 -9.41 -9.09
CA GLU A 754 -1.44 -8.00 -9.25
C GLU A 754 -2.87 -7.69 -8.74
N ILE A 755 -3.72 -8.71 -8.56
CA ILE A 755 -5.08 -8.52 -8.02
C ILE A 755 -5.00 -8.27 -6.50
N PRO A 756 -5.73 -7.29 -5.95
CA PRO A 756 -5.79 -7.04 -4.50
C PRO A 756 -6.07 -8.31 -3.69
N LYS A 757 -5.14 -8.66 -2.81
CA LYS A 757 -5.14 -9.92 -2.07
C LYS A 757 -6.00 -9.78 -0.79
N TYR A 758 -6.40 -10.93 -0.24
CA TYR A 758 -7.09 -11.06 1.06
C TYR A 758 -8.48 -10.41 1.23
N CYS A 759 -8.99 -9.63 0.25
CA CYS A 759 -10.23 -8.88 0.39
C CYS A 759 -11.47 -9.65 -0.13
N ASP A 760 -12.42 -9.99 0.76
CA ASP A 760 -13.74 -10.46 0.35
C ASP A 760 -14.67 -9.29 0.04
N PHE A 761 -14.97 -9.12 -1.26
CA PHE A 761 -15.88 -8.12 -1.80
C PHE A 761 -17.32 -8.18 -1.22
N SER A 762 -17.70 -9.25 -0.53
CA SER A 762 -19.00 -9.33 0.18
C SER A 762 -19.09 -8.34 1.35
N GLN A 763 -17.97 -8.02 2.01
CA GLN A 763 -17.91 -7.19 3.21
C GLN A 763 -18.34 -5.74 2.95
N TYR A 764 -18.13 -5.24 1.72
CA TYR A 764 -18.48 -3.86 1.31
C TYR A 764 -19.97 -3.64 1.00
N HIS A 765 -20.82 -4.59 1.41
CA HIS A 765 -22.28 -4.55 1.27
C HIS A 765 -22.78 -4.12 -0.13
N PRO A 766 -22.31 -4.75 -1.24
CA PRO A 766 -22.57 -4.29 -2.60
C PRO A 766 -24.06 -4.14 -2.96
N ILE A 767 -24.95 -4.90 -2.32
CA ILE A 767 -26.41 -4.77 -2.48
C ILE A 767 -26.92 -3.42 -1.94
N VAL A 768 -26.40 -2.96 -0.80
CA VAL A 768 -26.77 -1.67 -0.18
C VAL A 768 -26.23 -0.52 -1.04
N VAL A 769 -24.97 -0.63 -1.49
CA VAL A 769 -24.36 0.34 -2.42
C VAL A 769 -25.18 0.42 -3.72
N ALA A 770 -25.54 -0.71 -4.32
CA ALA A 770 -26.38 -0.76 -5.52
C ALA A 770 -27.76 -0.14 -5.31
N ALA A 771 -28.38 -0.33 -4.15
CA ALA A 771 -29.66 0.30 -3.81
C ALA A 771 -29.53 1.83 -3.71
N ILE A 772 -28.51 2.35 -3.01
CA ILE A 772 -28.26 3.79 -2.84
C ILE A 772 -27.92 4.46 -4.17
N VAL A 773 -27.01 3.87 -4.97
CA VAL A 773 -26.62 4.38 -6.30
C VAL A 773 -27.82 4.37 -7.26
N SER A 774 -28.61 3.28 -7.28
CA SER A 774 -29.79 3.20 -8.15
C SER A 774 -30.88 4.17 -7.73
N LEU A 775 -31.09 4.38 -6.43
CA LEU A 775 -32.09 5.33 -5.91
C LEU A 775 -31.72 6.78 -6.22
N THR A 776 -30.46 7.18 -5.98
CA THR A 776 -29.98 8.54 -6.27
C THR A 776 -30.02 8.84 -7.77
N ALA A 777 -29.56 7.92 -8.62
CA ALA A 777 -29.64 8.07 -10.07
C ALA A 777 -31.10 8.07 -10.59
N PHE A 778 -31.99 7.27 -9.99
CA PHE A 778 -33.43 7.28 -10.30
C PHE A 778 -34.07 8.62 -9.94
N LEU A 779 -33.83 9.16 -8.74
CA LEU A 779 -34.33 10.47 -8.30
C LEU A 779 -33.86 11.60 -9.23
N PHE A 780 -32.59 11.58 -9.64
CA PHE A 780 -32.07 12.52 -10.63
C PHE A 780 -32.81 12.40 -11.98
N VAL A 781 -33.00 11.19 -12.50
CA VAL A 781 -33.69 11.00 -13.79
C VAL A 781 -35.19 11.34 -13.70
N ILE A 782 -35.86 11.12 -12.57
CA ILE A 782 -37.23 11.61 -12.33
C ILE A 782 -37.28 13.13 -12.43
N LEU A 783 -36.31 13.84 -11.83
CA LEU A 783 -36.24 15.30 -11.88
C LEU A 783 -36.10 15.80 -13.33
N VAL A 784 -35.20 15.19 -14.11
CA VAL A 784 -35.02 15.49 -15.54
C VAL A 784 -36.30 15.21 -16.35
N ILE A 785 -36.91 14.03 -16.16
CA ILE A 785 -38.19 13.67 -16.82
C ILE A 785 -39.29 14.68 -16.45
N GLY A 786 -39.39 15.07 -15.18
CA GLY A 786 -40.35 16.05 -14.69
C GLY A 786 -40.17 17.42 -15.34
N LEU A 787 -38.94 17.95 -15.37
CA LEU A 787 -38.61 19.23 -16.00
C LEU A 787 -38.89 19.22 -17.50
N CYS A 788 -38.45 18.19 -18.23
CA CYS A 788 -38.68 18.06 -19.67
C CYS A 788 -40.17 17.86 -19.99
N MET A 789 -40.86 16.92 -19.35
CA MET A 789 -42.27 16.63 -19.65
C MET A 789 -43.23 17.71 -19.16
N LYS A 790 -42.91 18.50 -18.13
CA LYS A 790 -43.75 19.63 -17.68
C LYS A 790 -43.98 20.64 -18.80
N ARG A 791 -42.94 20.94 -19.59
CA ARG A 791 -43.01 21.81 -20.78
C ARG A 791 -43.88 21.18 -21.87
N GLU A 792 -43.58 19.94 -22.27
CA GLU A 792 -44.29 19.29 -23.39
C GLU A 792 -45.76 18.96 -23.08
N LEU A 793 -46.09 18.70 -21.80
CA LEU A 793 -47.46 18.49 -21.34
C LEU A 793 -48.22 19.80 -21.02
N SER A 794 -47.57 20.96 -20.96
CA SER A 794 -48.27 22.24 -20.74
C SER A 794 -48.99 22.72 -22.00
N CYS A 795 -48.42 22.51 -23.19
CA CYS A 795 -48.97 22.89 -24.49
C CYS A 795 -50.44 22.46 -24.69
N SER A 796 -51.22 23.22 -25.47
CA SER A 796 -52.60 22.82 -25.81
C SER A 796 -52.61 21.58 -26.72
N ILE A 797 -53.77 20.94 -26.82
CA ILE A 797 -53.96 19.78 -27.70
C ILE A 797 -53.91 20.20 -29.17
N ALA A 798 -54.40 21.40 -29.50
CA ALA A 798 -54.36 21.93 -30.85
C ALA A 798 -52.93 22.24 -31.30
N ASP A 799 -52.15 22.97 -30.48
CA ASP A 799 -50.79 23.38 -30.84
C ASP A 799 -49.88 22.16 -31.00
N GLY A 800 -49.95 21.21 -30.05
CA GLY A 800 -49.20 19.95 -30.11
C GLY A 800 -49.59 19.03 -31.28
N ILE A 801 -50.64 19.34 -32.04
CA ILE A 801 -51.01 18.66 -33.30
C ILE A 801 -50.65 19.51 -34.54
N ARG A 802 -50.73 20.85 -34.43
CA ARG A 802 -50.52 21.85 -35.50
C ARG A 802 -49.07 22.21 -35.80
N GLU A 803 -48.13 21.92 -34.91
CA GLU A 803 -46.71 22.33 -35.00
C GLU A 803 -45.91 21.54 -36.08
N GLU A 804 -46.45 21.44 -37.29
CA GLU A 804 -45.90 20.71 -38.45
C GLU A 804 -46.12 21.44 -39.80
N GLU A 805 -46.63 22.68 -39.78
CA GLU A 805 -46.59 23.64 -40.91
C GLU A 805 -45.29 24.45 -40.89
#